data_AF-A0A7W4EBB6-F1
#
_entry.id   AF-A0A7W4EBB6-F1
#
_cell.length_a   1.000
_cell.length_b   1.000
_cell.length_c   1.000
_cell.angle_alpha   90.00
_cell.angle_beta   90.00
_cell.angle_gamma   90.00
#
_symmetry.space_group_name_H-M   'P 1'
#
loop_
_entity.id
_entity.type
_entity.pdbx_description
1 polymer ?
#
loop_
_entity_poly.entity_id
_entity_poly.type
_entity_poly.pdbx_seq_one_letter_code
_entity_poly.pdbx_strand_id
1 'polypeptide(L)'
;MTNRDSGKEIQLNAKDKLKWSQQKFDINSTVDTVFSAQKYTIPEKKEITLLVQKLVNQKFDVSKLADFLRKVEQKKNPLKALEKFVNEFLKQVVEKEDIQAKQPKITVKMKKERESQIRGIEATTQQNNKEATAKQKEVTDKQKEIEKIKEYNKTLKRLRDSYKNLPPQFKTHTPEEVQSKLSSLTPETRQAVQSSGMKLEEYVSMLLAKDALKGTTSPEAKEFKHALESFNKECGIIEHTAHGLPKSETPEASFLEENPDIKEYARDSKNKAFENPEHSKLLSDGEWLIDSKLTMFFGNDNLKKLTEEVGYFQNLPIDSWTSEQKQKKQIFDSKVKEIKAGLSENLLQIQKDTATNFPYTMLMNFFDEPTLRGETLDDQLSPNGKTRKMLDVEHGNSTEERVMKMSGKMNDAAIDIFYPMDTPNQTLQATDTMYYNRNLNRVVFGQKVDLNTEAPVISEVYAEINKELTPEKISGILKNSSSPAEFRKKFVEYIQNIVRGFLNASEEQEKYRLTRMAEKNQTKETLISTLFPGSSNERTRFEMNINQNPELKNFFMLCSATFESATSIQLQKFRSGLQKFNTLIKDRDALEKIADPILGGSLIKLHNFIIEKKTESSDFFATLTTFFNLFTRQNLRSPSLDPTSSDFKLNINDFSATLHHLSSGLPLDQNGQLSSFSQDFRNNYEAQKSSQSEHSTADIEADLELAYG
;
A
#
# COMPACT_ATOMS: atom_id res chain seq x y z
N MET A 1 -46.79 12.86 52.34
CA MET A 1 -46.29 11.85 51.39
C MET A 1 -46.64 12.31 49.99
N THR A 2 -45.63 12.42 49.11
CA THR A 2 -45.59 12.21 47.65
C THR A 2 -44.66 13.20 46.91
N ASN A 3 -43.50 12.66 46.53
CA ASN A 3 -42.69 12.80 45.31
C ASN A 3 -42.76 14.07 44.44
N ARG A 4 -41.59 14.72 44.32
CA ARG A 4 -40.99 15.18 43.06
C ARG A 4 -39.49 14.92 43.15
N ASP A 5 -38.92 14.14 42.24
CA ASP A 5 -37.48 14.04 42.08
C ASP A 5 -37.14 14.15 40.59
N SER A 6 -36.45 15.23 40.25
CA SER A 6 -36.00 15.59 38.90
C SER A 6 -34.51 15.28 38.79
N GLY A 7 -34.16 14.50 37.77
CA GLY A 7 -32.78 14.11 37.47
C GLY A 7 -31.84 15.30 37.30
N LYS A 8 -30.68 15.23 37.97
CA LYS A 8 -29.54 16.11 37.72
C LYS A 8 -28.48 15.35 36.93
N GLU A 9 -28.29 15.78 35.68
CA GLU A 9 -27.02 15.61 34.96
C GLU A 9 -25.91 16.30 35.75
N ILE A 10 -24.86 15.55 36.08
CA ILE A 10 -23.66 16.09 36.72
C ILE A 10 -22.80 16.72 35.62
N GLN A 11 -22.91 18.04 35.44
CA GLN A 11 -21.93 18.83 34.69
C GLN A 11 -20.65 18.98 35.53
N LEU A 12 -19.57 18.34 35.11
CA LEU A 12 -18.23 18.51 35.70
C LEU A 12 -17.69 19.91 35.40
N ASN A 13 -17.34 20.64 36.46
CA ASN A 13 -16.90 22.02 36.41
C ASN A 13 -15.48 22.15 35.83
N ALA A 14 -15.17 23.28 35.19
CA ALA A 14 -13.92 23.49 34.44
C ALA A 14 -12.63 23.36 35.30
N LYS A 15 -12.73 23.51 36.62
CA LYS A 15 -11.62 23.27 37.57
C LYS A 15 -11.32 21.78 37.80
N ASP A 16 -12.29 20.88 37.63
CA ASP A 16 -12.08 19.43 37.76
C ASP A 16 -11.51 18.82 36.47
N LYS A 17 -11.84 19.39 35.30
CA LYS A 17 -11.16 19.07 34.03
C LYS A 17 -9.67 19.42 34.04
N LEU A 18 -9.28 20.46 34.79
CA LEU A 18 -7.88 20.90 34.89
C LEU A 18 -7.05 20.11 35.93
N LYS A 19 -7.70 19.44 36.89
CA LYS A 19 -7.02 18.54 37.84
C LYS A 19 -6.66 17.19 37.22
N TRP A 20 -7.42 16.72 36.22
CA TRP A 20 -7.15 15.45 35.54
C TRP A 20 -5.95 15.53 34.58
N SER A 21 -5.56 16.72 34.13
CA SER A 21 -4.41 16.95 33.25
C SER A 21 -3.06 17.01 33.98
N GLN A 22 -3.01 16.84 35.31
CA GLN A 22 -1.76 16.88 36.10
C GLN A 22 -1.49 15.62 36.95
N GLN A 23 -2.44 14.67 37.04
CA GLN A 23 -2.10 13.30 37.47
C GLN A 23 -1.50 12.58 36.26
N LYS A 24 -0.26 12.10 36.37
CA LYS A 24 0.33 11.16 35.39
C LYS A 24 -0.67 10.01 35.22
N PHE A 25 -1.37 9.97 34.08
CA PHE A 25 -2.23 8.86 33.73
C PHE A 25 -1.38 7.59 33.72
N ASP A 26 -1.69 6.65 34.61
CA ASP A 26 -0.91 5.43 34.75
C ASP A 26 -1.43 4.37 33.78
N ILE A 27 -0.72 4.27 32.65
CA ILE A 27 -0.98 3.27 31.61
C ILE A 27 -0.80 1.86 32.15
N ASN A 28 0.20 1.63 33.00
CA ASN A 28 0.47 0.30 33.56
C ASN A 28 -0.69 -0.14 34.45
N SER A 29 -1.13 0.74 35.35
CA SER A 29 -2.29 0.48 36.21
C SER A 29 -3.57 0.20 35.40
N THR A 30 -3.82 0.98 34.33
CA THR A 30 -4.99 0.79 33.47
C THR A 30 -4.94 -0.55 32.72
N VAL A 31 -3.78 -0.91 32.17
CA VAL A 31 -3.57 -2.19 31.48
C VAL A 31 -3.69 -3.35 32.45
N ASP A 32 -3.09 -3.26 33.64
CA ASP A 32 -3.17 -4.33 34.64
C ASP A 32 -4.58 -4.54 35.19
N THR A 33 -5.38 -3.47 35.24
CA THR A 33 -6.80 -3.54 35.64
C THR A 33 -7.66 -4.23 34.60
N VAL A 34 -7.44 -3.97 33.30
CA VAL A 34 -8.26 -4.53 32.22
C VAL A 34 -7.78 -5.92 31.79
N PHE A 35 -6.47 -6.11 31.70
CA PHE A 35 -5.81 -7.35 31.29
C PHE A 35 -5.18 -8.00 32.52
N SER A 36 -5.93 -8.86 33.22
CA SER A 36 -5.46 -9.43 34.50
C SER A 36 -4.30 -10.41 34.31
N ALA A 37 -3.42 -10.51 35.32
CA ALA A 37 -2.27 -11.41 35.31
C ALA A 37 -2.63 -12.91 35.28
N GLN A 38 -3.89 -13.26 35.59
CA GLN A 38 -4.39 -14.63 35.51
C GLN A 38 -4.72 -15.04 34.07
N LYS A 39 -4.94 -14.08 33.16
CA LYS A 39 -5.41 -14.32 31.78
C LYS A 39 -4.37 -14.00 30.71
N TYR A 40 -3.34 -13.20 31.03
CA TYR A 40 -2.32 -12.75 30.07
C TYR A 40 -0.91 -12.93 30.63
N THR A 41 0.02 -13.36 29.76
CA THR A 41 1.44 -13.52 30.12
C THR A 41 2.16 -12.18 30.24
N ILE A 42 3.30 -12.17 30.93
CA ILE A 42 4.14 -10.96 31.09
C ILE A 42 4.57 -10.37 29.73
N PRO A 43 5.01 -11.16 28.72
CA PRO A 43 5.34 -10.63 27.40
C PRO A 43 4.13 -9.98 26.69
N GLU A 44 2.96 -10.63 26.71
CA GLU A 44 1.74 -10.09 26.09
C GLU A 44 1.30 -8.78 26.75
N LYS A 45 1.37 -8.71 28.09
CA LYS A 45 1.10 -7.46 28.81
C LYS A 45 2.07 -6.35 28.42
N LYS A 46 3.36 -6.66 28.29
CA LYS A 46 4.36 -5.68 27.87
C LYS A 46 4.06 -5.13 26.47
N GLU A 47 3.62 -6.00 25.57
CA GLU A 47 3.22 -5.63 24.21
C GLU A 47 1.94 -4.77 24.21
N ILE A 48 0.90 -5.16 24.96
CA ILE A 48 -0.32 -4.38 25.17
C ILE A 48 0.02 -3.00 25.74
N THR A 49 0.85 -2.92 26.78
CA THR A 49 1.30 -1.65 27.37
C THR A 49 2.00 -0.78 26.34
N LEU A 50 2.88 -1.34 25.52
CA LEU A 50 3.57 -0.60 24.46
C LEU A 50 2.57 -0.03 23.43
N LEU A 51 1.57 -0.82 23.03
CA LEU A 51 0.51 -0.38 22.11
C LEU A 51 -0.37 0.72 22.72
N VAL A 52 -0.75 0.60 23.99
CA VAL A 52 -1.52 1.64 24.70
C VAL A 52 -0.71 2.92 24.85
N GLN A 53 0.60 2.80 25.15
CA GLN A 53 1.50 3.95 25.20
C GLN A 53 1.55 4.69 23.86
N LYS A 54 1.60 3.97 22.73
CA LYS A 54 1.54 4.58 21.39
C LYS A 54 0.25 5.37 21.18
N LEU A 55 -0.91 4.83 21.58
CA LEU A 55 -2.20 5.54 21.49
C LEU A 55 -2.21 6.84 22.31
N VAL A 56 -1.79 6.76 23.57
CA VAL A 56 -1.79 7.92 24.49
C VAL A 56 -0.81 9.00 24.01
N ASN A 57 0.38 8.61 23.54
CA ASN A 57 1.36 9.54 22.98
C ASN A 57 0.80 10.31 21.76
N GLN A 58 -0.12 9.68 21.03
CA GLN A 58 -0.79 10.26 19.86
C GLN A 58 -2.16 10.86 20.21
N LYS A 59 -2.31 11.35 21.44
CA LYS A 59 -3.46 12.11 21.94
C LYS A 59 -4.79 11.35 21.86
N PHE A 60 -4.77 10.03 21.97
CA PHE A 60 -6.00 9.27 22.18
C PHE A 60 -6.72 9.78 23.45
N ASP A 61 -8.05 9.88 23.38
CA ASP A 61 -8.87 10.38 24.49
C ASP A 61 -8.79 9.44 25.69
N VAL A 62 -7.96 9.82 26.66
CA VAL A 62 -7.66 9.05 27.86
C VAL A 62 -8.93 8.76 28.67
N SER A 63 -9.94 9.64 28.62
CA SER A 63 -11.21 9.44 29.32
C SER A 63 -12.01 8.24 28.79
N LYS A 64 -11.75 7.83 27.54
CA LYS A 64 -12.41 6.70 26.87
C LYS A 64 -11.55 5.44 26.83
N LEU A 65 -10.28 5.52 27.25
CA LEU A 65 -9.31 4.45 27.06
C LEU A 65 -9.70 3.19 27.83
N ALA A 66 -10.12 3.31 29.09
CA ALA A 66 -10.51 2.15 29.90
C ALA A 66 -11.69 1.38 29.29
N ASP A 67 -12.75 2.09 28.86
CA ASP A 67 -13.92 1.46 28.24
C ASP A 67 -13.61 0.88 26.86
N PHE A 68 -12.72 1.54 26.10
CA PHE A 68 -12.20 0.99 24.86
C PHE A 68 -11.45 -0.33 25.10
N LEU A 69 -10.50 -0.36 26.05
CA LEU A 69 -9.71 -1.56 26.35
C LEU A 69 -10.59 -2.72 26.84
N ARG A 70 -11.63 -2.45 27.65
CA ARG A 70 -12.62 -3.47 28.03
C ARG A 70 -13.34 -4.06 26.82
N LYS A 71 -13.72 -3.25 25.82
CA LYS A 71 -14.33 -3.74 24.58
C LYS A 71 -13.36 -4.56 23.73
N VAL A 72 -12.07 -4.26 23.78
CA VAL A 72 -11.01 -5.02 23.10
C VAL A 72 -10.76 -6.36 23.80
N GLU A 73 -10.74 -6.36 25.13
CA GLU A 73 -10.56 -7.56 25.97
C GLU A 73 -11.64 -8.63 25.75
N GLN A 74 -12.86 -8.19 25.39
CA GLN A 74 -13.98 -9.05 25.01
C GLN A 74 -13.85 -9.70 23.61
N LYS A 75 -12.84 -9.33 22.81
CA LYS A 75 -12.63 -9.92 21.47
C LYS A 75 -11.96 -11.29 21.58
N LYS A 76 -12.19 -12.14 20.57
CA LYS A 76 -11.58 -13.49 20.48
C LYS A 76 -10.04 -13.48 20.55
N ASN A 77 -9.41 -12.44 20.00
CA ASN A 77 -7.97 -12.20 20.13
C ASN A 77 -7.72 -10.72 20.46
N PRO A 78 -7.63 -10.37 21.76
CA PRO A 78 -7.52 -8.99 22.20
C PRO A 78 -6.24 -8.29 21.77
N LEU A 79 -5.09 -8.97 21.83
CA LEU A 79 -3.80 -8.40 21.42
C LEU A 79 -3.83 -8.02 19.93
N LYS A 80 -4.22 -8.95 19.07
CA LYS A 80 -4.33 -8.69 17.61
C LYS A 80 -5.38 -7.63 17.29
N ALA A 81 -6.49 -7.58 18.05
CA ALA A 81 -7.50 -6.54 17.91
C ALA A 81 -6.97 -5.16 18.31
N LEU A 82 -6.18 -5.09 19.39
CA LEU A 82 -5.51 -3.87 19.84
C LEU A 82 -4.46 -3.40 18.83
N GLU A 83 -3.59 -4.29 18.36
CA GLU A 83 -2.58 -4.00 17.32
C GLU A 83 -3.24 -3.41 16.07
N LYS A 84 -4.29 -4.08 15.57
CA LYS A 84 -5.03 -3.60 14.40
C LYS A 84 -5.59 -2.20 14.63
N PHE A 85 -6.22 -1.97 15.79
CA PHE A 85 -6.76 -0.66 16.12
C PHE A 85 -5.67 0.41 16.25
N VAL A 86 -4.56 0.11 16.91
CA VAL A 86 -3.45 1.06 17.08
C VAL A 86 -2.90 1.45 15.71
N ASN A 87 -2.64 0.50 14.83
CA ASN A 87 -2.15 0.78 13.49
C ASN A 87 -3.14 1.64 12.69
N GLU A 88 -4.45 1.32 12.74
CA GLU A 88 -5.51 2.12 12.10
C GLU A 88 -5.62 3.54 12.69
N PHE A 89 -5.44 3.68 14.01
CA PHE A 89 -5.48 4.97 14.70
C PHE A 89 -4.28 5.84 14.33
N LEU A 90 -3.07 5.27 14.39
CA LEU A 90 -1.83 5.97 14.01
C LEU A 90 -1.90 6.45 12.57
N LYS A 91 -2.35 5.58 11.64
CA LYS A 91 -2.60 5.93 10.25
C LYS A 91 -3.52 7.15 10.12
N GLN A 92 -4.66 7.15 10.82
CA GLN A 92 -5.59 8.29 10.79
C GLN A 92 -4.99 9.57 11.36
N VAL A 93 -4.15 9.49 12.40
CA VAL A 93 -3.49 10.67 12.97
C VAL A 93 -2.56 11.27 11.93
N VAL A 94 -1.70 10.46 11.31
CA VAL A 94 -0.76 10.89 10.27
C VAL A 94 -1.51 11.49 9.07
N GLU A 95 -2.56 10.83 8.58
CA GLU A 95 -3.38 11.38 7.48
C GLU A 95 -4.07 12.70 7.85
N LYS A 96 -4.56 12.85 9.10
CA LYS A 96 -5.19 14.10 9.54
C LYS A 96 -4.20 15.24 9.63
N GLU A 97 -3.00 14.98 10.16
CA GLU A 97 -1.92 15.97 10.20
C GLU A 97 -1.55 16.41 8.79
N ASP A 98 -1.41 15.46 7.85
CA ASP A 98 -1.13 15.73 6.45
C ASP A 98 -2.21 16.59 5.74
N ILE A 99 -3.50 16.24 5.96
CA ILE A 99 -4.64 16.99 5.43
C ILE A 99 -4.67 18.42 6.00
N GLN A 100 -4.43 18.58 7.30
CA GLN A 100 -4.47 19.89 7.98
C GLN A 100 -3.32 20.80 7.58
N ALA A 101 -2.14 20.24 7.34
CA ALA A 101 -0.94 20.99 6.95
C ALA A 101 -1.00 21.58 5.53
N LYS A 102 -2.09 21.35 4.78
CA LYS A 102 -2.19 21.61 3.33
C LYS A 102 -1.02 20.93 2.59
N GLN A 103 -1.01 19.60 2.57
CA GLN A 103 -0.08 18.72 1.82
C GLN A 103 1.27 19.38 1.47
N PRO A 104 2.18 19.56 2.45
CA PRO A 104 3.52 20.07 2.16
C PRO A 104 4.24 19.12 1.20
N LYS A 105 5.17 19.64 0.39
CA LYS A 105 6.04 18.79 -0.42
C LYS A 105 6.87 17.89 0.51
N ILE A 106 6.82 16.58 0.27
CA ILE A 106 7.62 15.57 0.98
C ILE A 106 8.61 14.95 -0.01
N THR A 107 9.86 14.80 0.40
CA THR A 107 10.92 14.29 -0.44
C THR A 107 11.26 12.84 -0.07
N VAL A 108 11.13 11.91 -1.02
CA VAL A 108 11.48 10.48 -0.83
C VAL A 108 13.01 10.27 -0.74
N LYS A 109 13.83 11.30 -1.02
CA LYS A 109 15.30 11.25 -0.97
C LYS A 109 15.88 11.36 0.45
N MET A 110 16.32 10.19 0.92
CA MET A 110 17.59 9.88 1.62
C MET A 110 17.83 10.40 3.05
N LYS A 111 17.45 9.55 4.03
CA LYS A 111 17.95 9.57 5.41
C LYS A 111 19.29 8.81 5.62
N LYS A 112 20.05 8.53 4.56
CA LYS A 112 21.39 7.90 4.69
C LYS A 112 22.37 8.77 5.50
N GLU A 113 22.22 10.10 5.43
CA GLU A 113 23.09 11.05 6.14
C GLU A 113 22.82 11.16 7.65
N ARG A 114 21.61 10.82 8.13
CA ARG A 114 21.33 10.73 9.57
C ARG A 114 21.74 9.38 10.16
N GLU A 115 21.65 8.29 9.41
CA GLU A 115 22.13 6.99 9.89
C GLU A 115 23.66 6.86 9.88
N SER A 116 24.37 7.54 8.97
CA SER A 116 25.83 7.62 9.00
C SER A 116 26.33 8.43 10.21
N GLN A 117 25.58 9.45 10.65
CA GLN A 117 25.87 10.16 11.90
C GLN A 117 25.58 9.32 13.14
N ILE A 118 24.53 8.47 13.14
CA ILE A 118 24.24 7.57 14.27
C ILE A 118 25.26 6.41 14.36
N ARG A 119 25.62 5.79 13.21
CA ARG A 119 26.68 4.77 13.16
C ARG A 119 28.08 5.34 13.44
N GLY A 120 28.30 6.63 13.15
CA GLY A 120 29.52 7.35 13.52
C GLY A 120 29.66 7.61 15.03
N ILE A 121 28.54 7.79 15.75
CA ILE A 121 28.51 8.03 17.21
C ILE A 121 28.66 6.71 17.99
N GLU A 122 28.14 5.59 17.49
CA GLU A 122 28.35 4.26 18.11
C GLU A 122 29.81 3.77 17.97
N ALA A 123 30.50 4.19 16.90
CA ALA A 123 31.91 3.86 16.68
C ALA A 123 32.88 4.60 17.63
N THR A 124 32.48 5.73 18.22
CA THR A 124 33.35 6.50 19.13
C THR A 124 33.38 5.94 20.56
N THR A 125 32.53 4.97 20.91
CA THR A 125 32.50 4.36 22.26
C THR A 125 33.23 3.00 22.34
N GLN A 126 33.72 2.47 21.22
CA GLN A 126 34.50 1.22 21.17
C GLN A 126 35.97 1.43 20.80
N GLN A 127 36.47 2.65 20.93
CA GLN A 127 37.87 2.97 20.73
C GLN A 127 38.61 2.96 22.08
N ASN A 128 38.61 1.80 22.74
CA ASN A 128 39.57 1.42 23.78
C ASN A 128 39.49 -0.09 24.03
N ASN A 129 40.09 -0.86 23.12
CA ASN A 129 40.93 -2.03 23.40
C ASN A 129 41.22 -2.77 22.08
N LYS A 130 42.41 -2.52 21.55
CA LYS A 130 43.03 -3.41 20.57
C LYS A 130 43.62 -4.62 21.29
N GLU A 131 43.69 -5.73 20.55
CA GLU A 131 44.44 -6.97 20.83
C GLU A 131 43.68 -8.09 21.56
N ALA A 132 42.71 -8.72 20.89
CA ALA A 132 42.35 -10.14 21.12
C ALA A 132 41.49 -10.82 20.03
N THR A 133 41.00 -10.11 19.00
CA THR A 133 39.80 -10.55 18.25
C THR A 133 40.04 -11.14 16.85
N ALA A 134 41.10 -11.93 16.66
CA ALA A 134 41.28 -12.70 15.43
C ALA A 134 40.65 -14.11 15.50
N LYS A 135 40.43 -14.66 16.71
CA LYS A 135 39.83 -16.00 16.90
C LYS A 135 38.34 -16.00 17.27
N GLN A 136 37.79 -14.85 17.67
CA GLN A 136 36.38 -14.72 18.05
C GLN A 136 35.43 -14.49 16.85
N LYS A 137 35.95 -13.99 15.71
CA LYS A 137 35.14 -13.73 14.50
C LYS A 137 34.63 -15.02 13.86
N GLU A 138 35.45 -16.06 13.82
CA GLU A 138 35.08 -17.37 13.26
C GLU A 138 34.08 -18.15 14.14
N VAL A 139 34.10 -17.94 15.46
CA VAL A 139 33.12 -18.54 16.39
C VAL A 139 31.79 -17.80 16.31
N THR A 140 31.80 -16.47 16.16
CA THR A 140 30.58 -15.65 16.05
C THR A 140 29.84 -15.90 14.72
N ASP A 141 30.58 -16.12 13.62
CA ASP A 141 29.99 -16.42 12.31
C ASP A 141 29.40 -17.85 12.26
N LYS A 142 30.06 -18.85 12.87
CA LYS A 142 29.51 -20.21 13.03
C LYS A 142 28.29 -20.24 13.96
N GLN A 143 28.26 -19.42 15.00
CA GLN A 143 27.08 -19.30 15.89
C GLN A 143 25.88 -18.66 15.18
N LYS A 144 26.12 -17.62 14.37
CA LYS A 144 25.08 -17.01 13.52
C LYS A 144 24.56 -17.99 12.45
N GLU A 145 25.43 -18.85 11.93
CA GLU A 145 25.04 -19.89 10.98
C GLU A 145 24.18 -20.98 11.64
N ILE A 146 24.52 -21.39 12.87
CA ILE A 146 23.72 -22.33 13.67
C ILE A 146 22.36 -21.73 14.08
N GLU A 147 22.31 -20.45 14.45
CA GLU A 147 21.05 -19.75 14.75
C GLU A 147 20.16 -19.64 13.50
N LYS A 148 20.74 -19.29 12.35
CA LYS A 148 20.02 -19.31 11.07
C LYS A 148 19.47 -20.70 10.75
N ILE A 149 20.24 -21.77 10.93
CA ILE A 149 19.76 -23.14 10.70
C ILE A 149 18.60 -23.51 11.65
N LYS A 150 18.63 -23.05 12.91
CA LYS A 150 17.53 -23.28 13.88
C LYS A 150 16.27 -22.51 13.49
N GLU A 151 16.40 -21.25 13.13
CA GLU A 151 15.30 -20.40 12.70
C GLU A 151 14.68 -20.89 11.39
N TYR A 152 15.54 -21.32 10.46
CA TYR A 152 15.15 -21.96 9.21
C TYR A 152 14.31 -23.23 9.40
N ASN A 153 14.77 -24.14 10.27
CA ASN A 153 14.03 -25.37 10.59
C ASN A 153 12.69 -25.08 11.26
N LYS A 154 12.59 -24.01 12.06
CA LYS A 154 11.34 -23.54 12.66
C LYS A 154 10.36 -23.06 11.58
N THR A 155 10.85 -22.32 10.59
CA THR A 155 10.05 -21.82 9.46
C THR A 155 9.55 -22.97 8.58
N LEU A 156 10.42 -23.92 8.24
CA LEU A 156 10.05 -25.12 7.47
C LEU A 156 8.98 -25.96 8.19
N LYS A 157 9.13 -26.14 9.51
CA LYS A 157 8.14 -26.87 10.32
C LYS A 157 6.79 -26.14 10.34
N ARG A 158 6.80 -24.82 10.56
CA ARG A 158 5.59 -23.99 10.58
C ARG A 158 4.83 -24.06 9.25
N LEU A 159 5.55 -24.09 8.12
CA LEU A 159 4.96 -24.25 6.79
C LEU A 159 4.29 -25.62 6.61
N ARG A 160 4.96 -26.72 7.03
CA ARG A 160 4.36 -28.06 6.97
C ARG A 160 3.11 -28.19 7.85
N ASP A 161 3.17 -27.62 9.05
CA ASP A 161 2.04 -27.64 10.00
C ASP A 161 0.86 -26.82 9.47
N SER A 162 1.10 -25.62 8.92
CA SER A 162 0.05 -24.78 8.34
C SER A 162 -0.55 -25.40 7.07
N TYR A 163 0.25 -26.03 6.22
CA TYR A 163 -0.22 -26.77 5.05
C TYR A 163 -1.11 -27.96 5.46
N LYS A 164 -0.70 -28.73 6.47
CA LYS A 164 -1.48 -29.86 6.98
C LYS A 164 -2.87 -29.44 7.46
N ASN A 165 -2.97 -28.26 8.07
CA ASN A 165 -4.20 -27.69 8.61
C ASN A 165 -5.16 -27.13 7.53
N LEU A 166 -4.74 -27.04 6.26
CA LEU A 166 -5.65 -26.64 5.19
C LEU A 166 -6.73 -27.71 4.93
N PRO A 167 -7.96 -27.29 4.54
CA PRO A 167 -8.99 -28.22 4.09
C PRO A 167 -8.52 -29.12 2.93
N PRO A 168 -8.99 -30.38 2.85
CA PRO A 168 -8.56 -31.34 1.83
C PRO A 168 -8.77 -30.86 0.38
N GLN A 169 -9.81 -30.06 0.13
CA GLN A 169 -10.11 -29.54 -1.21
C GLN A 169 -8.99 -28.66 -1.80
N PHE A 170 -8.12 -28.09 -0.96
CA PHE A 170 -7.01 -27.25 -1.40
C PHE A 170 -5.68 -28.00 -1.51
N LYS A 171 -5.63 -29.27 -1.08
CA LYS A 171 -4.41 -30.09 -1.06
C LYS A 171 -4.42 -31.19 -2.12
N THR A 172 -5.55 -31.37 -2.80
CA THR A 172 -5.74 -32.43 -3.78
C THR A 172 -5.50 -31.87 -5.17
N HIS A 173 -4.42 -32.32 -5.82
CA HIS A 173 -3.99 -31.87 -7.15
C HIS A 173 -3.77 -33.09 -8.06
N THR A 174 -3.99 -32.94 -9.36
CA THR A 174 -3.74 -34.05 -10.30
C THR A 174 -2.24 -34.20 -10.58
N PRO A 175 -1.77 -35.38 -10.99
CA PRO A 175 -0.38 -35.57 -11.40
C PRO A 175 0.08 -34.61 -12.52
N GLU A 176 -0.81 -34.26 -13.44
CA GLU A 176 -0.54 -33.31 -14.52
C GLU A 176 -0.33 -31.88 -14.01
N GLU A 177 -1.14 -31.43 -13.06
CA GLU A 177 -1.00 -30.10 -12.42
C GLU A 177 0.35 -29.99 -11.69
N VAL A 178 0.72 -31.04 -10.95
CA VAL A 178 2.01 -31.13 -10.26
C VAL A 178 3.15 -31.12 -11.26
N GLN A 179 3.10 -31.92 -12.32
CA GLN A 179 4.17 -32.00 -13.31
C GLN A 179 4.35 -30.70 -14.11
N SER A 180 3.25 -30.04 -14.48
CA SER A 180 3.27 -28.74 -15.17
C SER A 180 3.90 -27.67 -14.28
N LYS A 181 3.48 -27.58 -13.01
CA LYS A 181 4.00 -26.59 -12.07
C LYS A 181 5.45 -26.88 -11.68
N LEU A 182 5.83 -28.15 -11.52
CA LEU A 182 7.21 -28.58 -11.32
C LEU A 182 8.12 -28.14 -12.48
N SER A 183 7.64 -28.31 -13.71
CA SER A 183 8.36 -27.90 -14.92
C SER A 183 8.55 -26.38 -15.01
N SER A 184 7.62 -25.59 -14.47
CA SER A 184 7.70 -24.12 -14.43
C SER A 184 8.68 -23.55 -13.39
N LEU A 185 9.20 -24.36 -12.45
CA LEU A 185 10.15 -23.86 -11.46
C LEU A 185 11.51 -23.53 -12.11
N THR A 186 12.05 -22.35 -11.80
CA THR A 186 13.39 -21.94 -12.23
C THR A 186 14.48 -22.84 -11.63
N PRO A 187 15.64 -23.01 -12.29
CA PRO A 187 16.77 -23.75 -11.75
C PRO A 187 17.17 -23.28 -10.34
N GLU A 188 17.11 -21.98 -10.09
CA GLU A 188 17.45 -21.32 -8.83
C GLU A 188 16.45 -21.69 -7.73
N THR A 189 15.15 -21.70 -8.04
CA THR A 189 14.09 -22.11 -7.10
C THR A 189 14.22 -23.59 -6.77
N ARG A 190 14.49 -24.44 -7.78
CA ARG A 190 14.69 -25.87 -7.57
C ARG A 190 15.87 -26.13 -6.63
N GLN A 191 16.99 -25.45 -6.86
CA GLN A 191 18.18 -25.58 -6.03
C GLN A 191 17.93 -25.10 -4.60
N ALA A 192 17.25 -23.96 -4.41
CA ALA A 192 16.94 -23.42 -3.08
C ALA A 192 15.99 -24.34 -2.29
N VAL A 193 14.95 -24.88 -2.93
CA VAL A 193 14.03 -25.84 -2.31
C VAL A 193 14.76 -27.14 -1.96
N GLN A 194 15.60 -27.68 -2.84
CA GLN A 194 16.35 -28.89 -2.54
C GLN A 194 17.36 -28.68 -1.40
N SER A 195 18.02 -27.52 -1.39
CA SER A 195 18.96 -27.13 -0.32
C SER A 195 18.26 -26.95 1.04
N SER A 196 16.93 -26.77 1.03
CA SER A 196 16.10 -26.70 2.25
C SER A 196 15.81 -28.05 2.91
N GLY A 197 16.07 -29.16 2.20
CA GLY A 197 15.59 -30.49 2.61
C GLY A 197 14.09 -30.74 2.35
N MET A 198 13.41 -29.85 1.63
CA MET A 198 12.07 -30.06 1.09
C MET A 198 12.14 -30.74 -0.28
N LYS A 199 11.22 -31.68 -0.54
CA LYS A 199 11.07 -32.28 -1.87
C LYS A 199 10.40 -31.29 -2.82
N LEU A 200 10.79 -31.30 -4.10
CA LEU A 200 10.22 -30.36 -5.07
C LEU A 200 8.72 -30.57 -5.25
N GLU A 201 8.25 -31.81 -5.21
CA GLU A 201 6.84 -32.19 -5.34
C GLU A 201 6.02 -31.69 -4.14
N GLU A 202 6.62 -31.71 -2.95
CA GLU A 202 6.04 -31.16 -1.72
C GLU A 202 5.85 -29.64 -1.86
N TYR A 203 6.90 -28.94 -2.31
CA TYR A 203 6.84 -27.49 -2.55
C TYR A 203 5.82 -27.11 -3.62
N VAL A 204 5.79 -27.84 -4.73
CA VAL A 204 4.81 -27.62 -5.81
C VAL A 204 3.38 -27.82 -5.33
N SER A 205 3.13 -28.83 -4.49
CA SER A 205 1.81 -29.06 -3.90
C SER A 205 1.38 -27.91 -2.97
N MET A 206 2.33 -27.26 -2.30
CA MET A 206 2.07 -26.04 -1.51
C MET A 206 1.79 -24.82 -2.40
N LEU A 207 2.47 -24.68 -3.53
CA LEU A 207 2.19 -23.62 -4.50
C LEU A 207 0.81 -23.77 -5.14
N LEU A 208 0.43 -24.99 -5.53
CA LEU A 208 -0.89 -25.27 -6.08
C LEU A 208 -2.00 -25.04 -5.05
N ALA A 209 -1.75 -25.37 -3.78
CA ALA A 209 -2.67 -25.02 -2.70
C ALA A 209 -2.80 -23.51 -2.49
N LYS A 210 -1.70 -22.76 -2.59
CA LYS A 210 -1.73 -21.29 -2.56
C LYS A 210 -2.59 -20.73 -3.70
N ASP A 211 -2.44 -21.27 -4.91
CA ASP A 211 -3.22 -20.88 -6.10
C ASP A 211 -4.72 -21.19 -5.90
N ALA A 212 -5.05 -22.37 -5.36
CA ALA A 212 -6.42 -22.78 -5.06
C ALA A 212 -7.09 -21.95 -3.94
N LEU A 213 -6.30 -21.29 -3.09
CA LEU A 213 -6.77 -20.40 -2.02
C LEU A 213 -7.02 -18.95 -2.48
N LYS A 214 -7.04 -18.68 -3.80
CA LYS A 214 -7.37 -17.34 -4.33
C LYS A 214 -8.79 -16.92 -3.88
N GLY A 215 -8.94 -15.68 -3.40
CA GLY A 215 -10.21 -15.15 -2.88
C GLY A 215 -10.64 -15.67 -1.48
N THR A 216 -9.89 -16.59 -0.87
CA THR A 216 -10.22 -17.15 0.45
C THR A 216 -9.61 -16.31 1.59
N THR A 217 -10.41 -15.97 2.60
CA THR A 217 -10.00 -15.11 3.74
C THR A 217 -9.93 -15.84 5.09
N SER A 218 -9.99 -17.19 5.10
CA SER A 218 -9.98 -17.97 6.34
C SER A 218 -8.68 -17.81 7.13
N PRO A 219 -8.73 -17.91 8.48
CA PRO A 219 -7.52 -17.83 9.32
C PRO A 219 -6.44 -18.82 8.94
N GLU A 220 -6.83 -20.05 8.57
CA GLU A 220 -5.93 -21.14 8.16
C GLU A 220 -5.26 -20.82 6.82
N ALA A 221 -6.01 -20.24 5.88
CA ALA A 221 -5.46 -19.81 4.59
C ALA A 221 -4.45 -18.66 4.77
N LYS A 222 -4.73 -17.72 5.69
CA LYS A 222 -3.80 -16.63 6.00
C LYS A 222 -2.52 -17.13 6.66
N GLU A 223 -2.63 -18.02 7.63
CA GLU A 223 -1.48 -18.61 8.31
C GLU A 223 -0.61 -19.43 7.36
N PHE A 224 -1.23 -20.21 6.47
CA PHE A 224 -0.51 -20.96 5.44
C PHE A 224 0.23 -20.04 4.45
N LYS A 225 -0.46 -19.03 3.90
CA LYS A 225 0.16 -18.05 2.99
C LYS A 225 1.35 -17.38 3.66
N HIS A 226 1.17 -16.83 4.86
CA HIS A 226 2.25 -16.17 5.60
C HIS A 226 3.44 -17.11 5.91
N ALA A 227 3.17 -18.38 6.28
CA ALA A 227 4.21 -19.36 6.52
C ALA A 227 5.00 -19.71 5.25
N LEU A 228 4.33 -19.79 4.10
CA LEU A 228 4.95 -20.04 2.79
C LEU A 228 5.80 -18.84 2.33
N GLU A 229 5.31 -17.61 2.51
CA GLU A 229 6.08 -16.39 2.24
C GLU A 229 7.34 -16.31 3.12
N SER A 230 7.20 -16.63 4.42
CA SER A 230 8.32 -16.65 5.37
C SER A 230 9.37 -17.69 4.97
N PHE A 231 8.94 -18.88 4.58
CA PHE A 231 9.85 -19.93 4.10
C PHE A 231 10.58 -19.51 2.83
N ASN A 232 9.86 -18.97 1.85
CA ASN A 232 10.45 -18.52 0.59
C ASN A 232 11.51 -17.44 0.83
N LYS A 233 11.19 -16.46 1.70
CA LYS A 233 12.13 -15.41 2.12
C LYS A 233 13.39 -16.00 2.76
N GLU A 234 13.26 -16.94 3.69
CA GLU A 234 14.40 -17.57 4.37
C GLU A 234 15.25 -18.44 3.44
N CYS A 235 14.64 -19.07 2.43
CA CYS A 235 15.36 -19.83 1.40
C CYS A 235 16.03 -18.93 0.35
N GLY A 236 15.80 -17.62 0.41
CA GLY A 236 16.13 -16.71 -0.68
C GLY A 236 15.48 -17.12 -2.00
N ILE A 237 14.31 -17.77 -1.92
CA ILE A 237 13.39 -17.99 -3.04
C ILE A 237 12.66 -16.67 -3.19
N ILE A 238 12.95 -15.99 -4.27
CA ILE A 238 12.28 -14.75 -4.59
C ILE A 238 10.85 -15.13 -4.95
N GLU A 239 9.89 -14.72 -4.12
CA GLU A 239 8.50 -15.01 -4.41
C GLU A 239 8.10 -14.33 -5.70
N HIS A 240 7.62 -15.11 -6.65
CA HIS A 240 7.03 -14.58 -7.85
C HIS A 240 5.54 -14.32 -7.61
N THR A 241 4.98 -13.23 -8.14
CA THR A 241 3.52 -13.14 -8.30
C THR A 241 3.05 -14.25 -9.25
N ALA A 242 1.74 -14.50 -9.32
CA ALA A 242 1.15 -15.52 -10.18
C ALA A 242 1.51 -15.38 -11.69
N HIS A 243 2.15 -14.27 -12.06
CA HIS A 243 2.55 -13.91 -13.42
C HIS A 243 4.07 -13.75 -13.58
N GLY A 244 4.88 -14.35 -12.71
CA GLY A 244 6.33 -14.41 -12.90
C GLY A 244 7.05 -13.08 -12.64
N LEU A 245 6.59 -12.27 -11.68
CA LEU A 245 7.36 -11.13 -11.22
C LEU A 245 8.00 -11.42 -9.87
N PRO A 246 9.32 -11.30 -9.72
CA PRO A 246 9.93 -11.46 -8.43
C PRO A 246 9.48 -10.32 -7.50
N LYS A 247 9.33 -10.57 -6.20
CA LYS A 247 9.32 -9.55 -5.12
C LYS A 247 10.64 -8.73 -5.05
N SER A 248 11.39 -8.62 -6.15
CA SER A 248 12.75 -8.10 -6.24
C SER A 248 12.80 -6.94 -7.23
N GLU A 249 13.58 -5.90 -6.93
CA GLU A 249 13.60 -4.63 -7.68
C GLU A 249 14.27 -4.70 -9.06
N THR A 250 14.68 -5.89 -9.50
CA THR A 250 15.28 -6.10 -10.84
C THR A 250 14.22 -6.67 -11.77
N PRO A 251 13.95 -6.04 -12.94
CA PRO A 251 12.90 -6.49 -13.84
C PRO A 251 13.30 -7.81 -14.51
N GLU A 252 12.39 -8.78 -14.54
CA GLU A 252 12.57 -10.01 -15.32
C GLU A 252 12.49 -9.72 -16.83
N ALA A 253 13.09 -10.59 -17.64
CA ALA A 253 13.07 -10.45 -19.10
C ALA A 253 11.63 -10.41 -19.67
N SER A 254 10.71 -11.18 -19.07
CA SER A 254 9.28 -11.20 -19.40
C SER A 254 8.61 -9.83 -19.20
N PHE A 255 8.92 -9.13 -18.11
CA PHE A 255 8.41 -7.77 -17.86
C PHE A 255 8.90 -6.78 -18.92
N LEU A 256 10.18 -6.84 -19.30
CA LEU A 256 10.74 -5.98 -20.36
C LEU A 256 10.20 -6.31 -21.75
N GLU A 257 9.84 -7.56 -22.02
CA GLU A 257 9.17 -7.96 -23.26
C GLU A 257 7.72 -7.46 -23.33
N GLU A 258 7.02 -7.44 -22.19
CA GLU A 258 5.67 -6.89 -22.06
C GLU A 258 5.65 -5.34 -22.05
N ASN A 259 6.78 -4.68 -21.76
CA ASN A 259 6.93 -3.23 -21.66
C ASN A 259 8.07 -2.72 -22.57
N PRO A 260 7.89 -2.72 -23.90
CA PRO A 260 8.95 -2.38 -24.85
C PRO A 260 9.50 -0.95 -24.67
N ASP A 261 8.66 0.01 -24.26
CA ASP A 261 9.09 1.40 -24.06
C ASP A 261 10.07 1.54 -22.87
N ILE A 262 9.90 0.76 -21.79
CA ILE A 262 10.86 0.68 -20.68
C ILE A 262 12.17 0.08 -21.16
N LYS A 263 12.08 -1.02 -21.92
CA LYS A 263 13.23 -1.73 -22.46
C LYS A 263 14.02 -0.83 -23.39
N GLU A 264 13.34 -0.04 -24.22
CA GLU A 264 13.96 0.97 -25.08
C GLU A 264 14.60 2.08 -24.25
N TYR A 265 13.89 2.65 -23.26
CA TYR A 265 14.45 3.66 -22.37
C TYR A 265 15.74 3.19 -21.67
N ALA A 266 15.74 1.98 -21.11
CA ALA A 266 16.87 1.40 -20.38
C ALA A 266 18.07 1.03 -21.28
N ARG A 267 17.81 0.76 -22.57
CA ARG A 267 18.83 0.31 -23.54
C ARG A 267 19.26 1.40 -24.50
N ASP A 268 18.58 2.54 -24.53
CA ASP A 268 18.98 3.67 -25.35
C ASP A 268 20.34 4.19 -24.86
N SER A 269 21.36 3.94 -25.69
CA SER A 269 22.73 4.38 -25.48
C SER A 269 22.88 5.91 -25.40
N LYS A 270 21.91 6.68 -25.88
CA LYS A 270 21.88 8.15 -25.86
C LYS A 270 21.07 8.71 -24.70
N ASN A 271 20.53 7.85 -23.83
CA ASN A 271 19.71 8.31 -22.72
C ASN A 271 20.58 8.98 -21.65
N LYS A 272 20.39 10.30 -21.50
CA LYS A 272 21.10 11.14 -20.54
C LYS A 272 20.94 10.68 -19.09
N ALA A 273 19.87 9.94 -18.77
CA ALA A 273 19.67 9.38 -17.44
C ALA A 273 20.78 8.42 -17.00
N PHE A 274 21.51 7.84 -17.97
CA PHE A 274 22.64 6.94 -17.71
C PHE A 274 24.00 7.53 -18.10
N GLU A 275 24.06 8.80 -18.48
CA GLU A 275 25.32 9.50 -18.62
C GLU A 275 25.96 9.62 -17.23
N ASN A 276 27.10 8.96 -16.98
CA ASN A 276 27.85 9.18 -15.75
C ASN A 276 29.39 9.18 -15.99
N PRO A 277 30.15 10.19 -15.50
CA PRO A 277 31.53 10.50 -15.93
C PRO A 277 32.71 9.79 -15.21
N GLU A 278 32.52 8.99 -14.13
CA GLU A 278 33.69 8.57 -13.30
C GLU A 278 33.99 7.08 -13.09
N HIS A 279 33.13 6.10 -13.42
CA HIS A 279 33.48 4.69 -13.14
C HIS A 279 33.02 3.70 -14.22
N SER A 280 33.86 3.53 -15.25
CA SER A 280 33.72 2.45 -16.25
C SER A 280 34.39 1.13 -15.83
N LYS A 281 35.06 1.10 -14.66
CA LYS A 281 35.77 -0.08 -14.15
C LYS A 281 35.00 -0.71 -12.99
N LEU A 282 34.04 -1.57 -13.31
CA LEU A 282 33.29 -2.36 -12.33
C LEU A 282 34.13 -3.48 -11.68
N LEU A 283 35.30 -3.80 -12.24
CA LEU A 283 36.19 -4.83 -11.72
C LEU A 283 37.59 -4.25 -11.54
N SER A 284 38.22 -4.55 -10.41
CA SER A 284 39.57 -4.09 -10.09
C SER A 284 40.62 -4.74 -11.01
N ASP A 285 41.68 -3.99 -11.31
CA ASP A 285 42.87 -4.52 -11.97
C ASP A 285 43.76 -5.22 -10.93
N GLY A 286 44.38 -6.35 -11.29
CA GLY A 286 45.61 -6.80 -10.62
C GLY A 286 45.50 -7.72 -9.38
N GLU A 287 44.39 -8.43 -9.15
CA GLU A 287 44.35 -9.47 -8.12
C GLU A 287 44.18 -10.88 -8.73
N TRP A 288 45.21 -11.72 -8.59
CA TRP A 288 45.17 -13.11 -9.05
C TRP A 288 43.95 -13.89 -8.57
N LEU A 289 43.57 -13.71 -7.30
CA LEU A 289 42.41 -14.40 -6.73
C LEU A 289 41.11 -14.04 -7.45
N ILE A 290 40.99 -12.81 -7.94
CA ILE A 290 39.85 -12.35 -8.74
C ILE A 290 39.95 -12.91 -10.15
N ASP A 291 41.11 -12.77 -10.79
CA ASP A 291 41.31 -13.15 -12.18
C ASP A 291 41.20 -14.67 -12.40
N SER A 292 41.74 -15.47 -11.47
CA SER A 292 41.59 -16.93 -11.45
C SER A 292 40.14 -17.34 -11.20
N LYS A 293 39.40 -16.62 -10.35
CA LYS A 293 38.00 -16.95 -10.09
C LYS A 293 37.10 -16.59 -11.26
N LEU A 294 37.35 -15.46 -11.93
CA LEU A 294 36.64 -15.07 -13.16
C LEU A 294 36.79 -16.12 -14.26
N THR A 295 38.02 -16.58 -14.49
CA THR A 295 38.32 -17.60 -15.50
C THR A 295 37.77 -18.97 -15.12
N MET A 296 37.80 -19.35 -13.83
CA MET A 296 37.14 -20.57 -13.35
C MET A 296 35.62 -20.54 -13.48
N PHE A 297 35.00 -19.38 -13.29
CA PHE A 297 33.54 -19.20 -13.33
C PHE A 297 32.99 -19.06 -14.75
N PHE A 298 33.66 -18.27 -15.60
CA PHE A 298 33.15 -17.85 -16.89
C PHE A 298 33.99 -18.33 -18.08
N GLY A 299 35.13 -18.99 -17.83
CA GLY A 299 35.98 -19.55 -18.85
C GLY A 299 35.50 -20.92 -19.36
N ASN A 300 35.88 -21.23 -20.60
CA ASN A 300 35.76 -22.59 -21.13
C ASN A 300 36.83 -23.52 -20.52
N ASP A 301 36.74 -24.81 -20.79
CA ASP A 301 37.64 -25.81 -20.17
C ASP A 301 39.12 -25.57 -20.50
N ASN A 302 39.43 -25.02 -21.68
CA ASN A 302 40.80 -24.67 -22.05
C ASN A 302 41.33 -23.50 -21.22
N LEU A 303 40.50 -22.50 -20.95
CA LEU A 303 40.87 -21.36 -20.11
C LEU A 303 40.99 -21.77 -18.63
N LYS A 304 40.17 -22.71 -18.15
CA LYS A 304 40.30 -23.27 -16.80
C LYS A 304 41.64 -23.99 -16.62
N LYS A 305 42.03 -24.83 -17.59
CA LYS A 305 43.36 -25.47 -17.60
C LYS A 305 44.49 -24.46 -17.63
N LEU A 306 44.41 -23.44 -18.49
CA LEU A 306 45.39 -22.37 -18.53
C LEU A 306 45.50 -21.63 -17.18
N THR A 307 44.38 -21.45 -16.48
CA THR A 307 44.33 -20.81 -15.16
C THR A 307 45.09 -21.62 -14.11
N GLU A 308 44.92 -22.94 -14.10
CA GLU A 308 45.66 -23.85 -13.21
C GLU A 308 47.16 -23.80 -13.52
N GLU A 309 47.52 -23.86 -14.81
CA GLU A 309 48.92 -23.78 -15.26
C GLU A 309 49.60 -22.47 -14.83
N VAL A 310 48.91 -21.33 -15.00
CA VAL A 310 49.41 -20.01 -14.58
C VAL A 310 49.52 -19.93 -13.05
N GLY A 311 48.62 -20.56 -12.31
CA GLY A 311 48.64 -20.60 -10.84
C GLY A 311 49.93 -21.16 -10.24
N TYR A 312 50.60 -22.10 -10.92
CA TYR A 312 51.83 -22.71 -10.44
C TYR A 312 53.04 -21.75 -10.42
N PHE A 313 53.08 -20.75 -11.29
CA PHE A 313 54.26 -19.90 -11.45
C PHE A 313 54.00 -18.41 -11.21
N GLN A 314 52.75 -17.96 -11.17
CA GLN A 314 52.44 -16.52 -11.09
C GLN A 314 52.86 -15.86 -9.77
N ASN A 315 53.11 -16.64 -8.71
CA ASN A 315 53.69 -16.16 -7.44
C ASN A 315 55.23 -16.13 -7.43
N LEU A 316 55.89 -16.65 -8.48
CA LEU A 316 57.35 -16.64 -8.60
C LEU A 316 57.83 -15.29 -9.17
N PRO A 317 59.08 -14.86 -8.87
CA PRO A 317 59.66 -13.65 -9.46
C PRO A 317 59.62 -13.70 -10.99
N ILE A 318 59.21 -12.60 -11.65
CA ILE A 318 59.02 -12.54 -13.11
C ILE A 318 60.29 -12.93 -13.90
N ASP A 319 61.47 -12.61 -13.35
CA ASP A 319 62.76 -12.92 -13.97
C ASP A 319 63.07 -14.42 -14.00
N SER A 320 62.40 -15.22 -13.16
CA SER A 320 62.52 -16.68 -13.14
C SER A 320 61.65 -17.39 -14.17
N TRP A 321 60.80 -16.66 -14.89
CA TRP A 321 59.85 -17.26 -15.83
C TRP A 321 60.50 -17.58 -17.18
N THR A 322 60.23 -18.79 -17.66
CA THR A 322 60.54 -19.22 -19.04
C THR A 322 59.74 -18.43 -20.08
N SER A 323 60.20 -18.42 -21.33
CA SER A 323 59.49 -17.80 -22.45
C SER A 323 58.07 -18.36 -22.62
N GLU A 324 57.88 -19.66 -22.40
CA GLU A 324 56.56 -20.31 -22.45
C GLU A 324 55.63 -19.80 -21.34
N GLN A 325 56.13 -19.69 -20.10
CA GLN A 325 55.36 -19.15 -18.97
C GLN A 325 54.94 -17.69 -19.22
N LYS A 326 55.84 -16.86 -19.79
CA LYS A 326 55.51 -15.48 -20.17
C LYS A 326 54.40 -15.43 -21.24
N GLN A 327 54.44 -16.30 -22.24
CA GLN A 327 53.39 -16.40 -23.26
C GLN A 327 52.05 -16.87 -22.66
N LYS A 328 52.07 -17.90 -21.80
CA LYS A 328 50.86 -18.38 -21.11
C LYS A 328 50.23 -17.29 -20.25
N LYS A 329 51.04 -16.51 -19.52
CA LYS A 329 50.55 -15.37 -18.74
C LYS A 329 49.94 -14.28 -19.62
N GLN A 330 50.56 -13.94 -20.75
CA GLN A 330 49.99 -12.97 -21.71
C GLN A 330 48.63 -13.43 -22.27
N ILE A 331 48.51 -14.70 -22.65
CA ILE A 331 47.24 -15.26 -23.14
C ILE A 331 46.19 -15.21 -22.03
N PHE A 332 46.56 -15.61 -20.81
CA PHE A 332 45.68 -15.55 -19.64
C PHE A 332 45.20 -14.12 -19.38
N ASP A 333 46.11 -13.14 -19.33
CA ASP A 333 45.78 -11.73 -19.09
C ASP A 333 44.86 -11.14 -20.16
N SER A 334 45.10 -11.50 -21.43
CA SER A 334 44.22 -11.12 -22.53
C SER A 334 42.82 -11.69 -22.34
N LYS A 335 42.69 -12.98 -21.98
CA LYS A 335 41.39 -13.62 -21.74
C LYS A 335 40.66 -13.11 -20.50
N VAL A 336 41.38 -12.81 -19.43
CA VAL A 336 40.83 -12.13 -18.25
C VAL A 336 40.26 -10.78 -18.65
N LYS A 337 40.98 -10.00 -19.47
CA LYS A 337 40.51 -8.69 -19.95
C LYS A 337 39.23 -8.80 -20.78
N GLU A 338 39.14 -9.78 -21.68
CA GLU A 338 37.92 -10.08 -22.46
C GLU A 338 36.73 -10.41 -21.52
N ILE A 339 36.92 -11.29 -20.53
CA ILE A 339 35.88 -11.66 -19.56
C ILE A 339 35.45 -10.44 -18.73
N LYS A 340 36.39 -9.63 -18.26
CA LYS A 340 36.09 -8.42 -17.48
C LYS A 340 35.25 -7.44 -18.28
N ALA A 341 35.54 -7.24 -19.56
CA ALA A 341 34.76 -6.36 -20.43
C ALA A 341 33.32 -6.87 -20.61
N GLY A 342 33.14 -8.13 -21.01
CA GLY A 342 31.79 -8.70 -21.22
C GLY A 342 30.97 -8.80 -19.92
N LEU A 343 31.62 -9.07 -18.79
CA LEU A 343 30.96 -9.08 -17.49
C LEU A 343 30.55 -7.65 -17.07
N SER A 344 31.41 -6.66 -17.29
CA SER A 344 31.11 -5.26 -16.95
C SER A 344 29.89 -4.74 -17.72
N GLU A 345 29.77 -5.06 -19.02
CA GLU A 345 28.58 -4.71 -19.81
C GLU A 345 27.30 -5.32 -19.24
N ASN A 346 27.35 -6.60 -18.85
CA ASN A 346 26.21 -7.29 -18.27
C ASN A 346 25.80 -6.69 -16.91
N LEU A 347 26.79 -6.43 -16.03
CA LEU A 347 26.55 -5.83 -14.73
C LEU A 347 26.01 -4.39 -14.86
N LEU A 348 26.49 -3.63 -15.84
CA LEU A 348 25.99 -2.29 -16.14
C LEU A 348 24.52 -2.34 -16.59
N GLN A 349 24.16 -3.29 -17.44
CA GLN A 349 22.77 -3.45 -17.88
C GLN A 349 21.85 -3.79 -16.70
N ILE A 350 22.27 -4.66 -15.78
CA ILE A 350 21.50 -4.97 -14.57
C ILE A 350 21.25 -3.71 -13.73
N GLN A 351 22.23 -2.81 -13.63
CA GLN A 351 22.07 -1.54 -12.91
C GLN A 351 21.06 -0.62 -13.58
N LYS A 352 21.15 -0.46 -14.91
CA LYS A 352 20.20 0.33 -15.71
C LYS A 352 18.79 -0.20 -15.58
N ASP A 353 18.62 -1.51 -15.79
CA ASP A 353 17.35 -2.21 -15.68
C ASP A 353 16.73 -2.04 -14.28
N THR A 354 17.55 -2.16 -13.23
CA THR A 354 17.09 -1.96 -11.85
C THR A 354 16.67 -0.50 -11.59
N ALA A 355 17.44 0.48 -12.05
CA ALA A 355 17.09 1.90 -11.90
C ALA A 355 15.81 2.26 -12.66
N THR A 356 15.62 1.73 -13.88
CA THR A 356 14.40 1.97 -14.66
C THR A 356 13.16 1.28 -14.06
N ASN A 357 13.34 0.16 -13.35
CA ASN A 357 12.25 -0.55 -12.66
C ASN A 357 11.91 0.03 -11.28
N PHE A 358 12.72 0.95 -10.77
CA PHE A 358 12.51 1.56 -9.46
C PHE A 358 11.13 2.24 -9.29
N PRO A 359 10.66 3.08 -10.23
CA PRO A 359 9.36 3.74 -10.11
C PRO A 359 8.20 2.77 -9.87
N TYR A 360 8.20 1.64 -10.61
CA TYR A 360 7.23 0.57 -10.42
C TYR A 360 7.33 -0.03 -9.02
N THR A 361 8.53 -0.43 -8.61
CA THR A 361 8.76 -1.04 -7.29
C THR A 361 8.40 -0.10 -6.13
N MET A 362 8.66 1.19 -6.30
CA MET A 362 8.29 2.24 -5.35
C MET A 362 6.77 2.34 -5.18
N LEU A 363 6.04 2.42 -6.29
CA LEU A 363 4.57 2.49 -6.26
C LEU A 363 3.93 1.20 -5.70
N MET A 364 4.52 0.03 -5.97
CA MET A 364 4.07 -1.25 -5.39
C MET A 364 4.16 -1.28 -3.85
N ASN A 365 5.10 -0.56 -3.25
CA ASN A 365 5.28 -0.51 -1.79
C ASN A 365 4.40 0.53 -1.09
N PHE A 366 3.77 1.44 -1.84
CA PHE A 366 3.01 2.54 -1.26
C PHE A 366 1.54 2.23 -0.95
N PHE A 367 0.96 1.20 -1.55
CA PHE A 367 -0.39 0.78 -1.18
C PHE A 367 -0.35 -0.12 0.05
N ASP A 368 -1.26 0.11 0.99
CA ASP A 368 -1.40 -0.80 2.13
C ASP A 368 -2.24 -2.04 1.79
N GLU A 369 -1.99 -3.13 2.52
CA GLU A 369 -2.68 -4.42 2.34
C GLU A 369 -4.22 -4.30 2.44
N PRO A 370 -4.79 -3.50 3.38
CA PRO A 370 -6.23 -3.27 3.44
C PRO A 370 -6.83 -2.63 2.19
N THR A 371 -6.19 -1.60 1.64
CA THR A 371 -6.64 -0.96 0.40
C THR A 371 -6.59 -1.99 -0.73
N LEU A 372 -5.50 -2.75 -0.85
CA LEU A 372 -5.37 -3.83 -1.83
C LEU A 372 -6.28 -5.06 -1.56
N ARG A 373 -7.04 -5.10 -0.46
CA ARG A 373 -7.91 -6.23 -0.05
C ARG A 373 -7.20 -7.59 0.02
N GLY A 374 -5.89 -7.58 0.27
CA GLY A 374 -5.06 -8.79 0.28
C GLY A 374 -4.74 -9.36 -1.11
N GLU A 375 -5.03 -8.61 -2.18
CA GLU A 375 -4.49 -8.86 -3.52
C GLU A 375 -3.17 -8.09 -3.71
N THR A 376 -2.39 -8.44 -4.73
CA THR A 376 -1.25 -7.60 -5.11
C THR A 376 -1.73 -6.43 -5.97
N LEU A 377 -1.00 -5.30 -5.95
CA LEU A 377 -1.29 -4.22 -6.90
C LEU A 377 -1.19 -4.72 -8.35
N ASP A 378 -0.35 -5.72 -8.61
CA ASP A 378 -0.24 -6.38 -9.92
C ASP A 378 -1.54 -7.10 -10.33
N ASP A 379 -2.22 -7.76 -9.38
CA ASP A 379 -3.55 -8.36 -9.60
C ASP A 379 -4.61 -7.29 -9.92
N GLN A 380 -4.55 -6.13 -9.26
CA GLN A 380 -5.50 -5.03 -9.43
C GLN A 380 -5.26 -4.29 -10.76
N LEU A 381 -4.00 -4.04 -11.15
CA LEU A 381 -3.65 -3.29 -12.35
C LEU A 381 -3.84 -4.08 -13.67
N SER A 382 -4.21 -5.36 -13.64
CA SER A 382 -4.39 -6.20 -14.83
C SER A 382 -5.86 -6.27 -15.28
N PRO A 383 -6.26 -5.64 -16.39
CA PRO A 383 -7.58 -5.86 -16.97
C PRO A 383 -7.55 -7.21 -17.73
N ASN A 384 -8.01 -8.28 -17.09
CA ASN A 384 -8.22 -9.61 -17.69
C ASN A 384 -6.96 -10.46 -17.98
N GLY A 385 -5.85 -10.26 -17.25
CA GLY A 385 -4.69 -11.16 -17.35
C GLY A 385 -3.94 -11.11 -18.67
N LYS A 386 -4.21 -10.13 -19.54
CA LYS A 386 -3.45 -9.87 -20.76
C LYS A 386 -3.28 -8.37 -20.90
N THR A 387 -2.04 -7.96 -21.15
CA THR A 387 -1.57 -6.59 -21.43
C THR A 387 -1.48 -5.63 -20.24
N ARG A 388 -0.28 -5.57 -19.66
CA ARG A 388 0.22 -4.40 -18.93
C ARG A 388 0.67 -3.35 -19.94
N LYS A 389 -0.26 -2.60 -20.55
CA LYS A 389 0.14 -1.29 -21.11
C LYS A 389 0.24 -0.32 -19.92
N MET A 390 1.25 -0.52 -19.09
CA MET A 390 1.48 0.19 -17.82
C MET A 390 2.27 1.48 -18.02
N LEU A 391 2.68 1.79 -19.25
CA LEU A 391 3.47 2.98 -19.55
C LEU A 391 3.00 3.58 -20.86
N ASP A 392 2.59 4.84 -20.77
CA ASP A 392 2.69 5.78 -21.87
C ASP A 392 3.79 6.75 -21.43
N VAL A 393 4.85 6.88 -22.22
CA VAL A 393 5.77 8.02 -22.05
C VAL A 393 5.06 9.20 -22.68
N GLU A 394 4.18 9.83 -21.90
CA GLU A 394 3.54 11.06 -22.31
C GLU A 394 4.65 12.10 -22.51
N HIS A 395 4.85 12.51 -23.75
CA HIS A 395 5.69 13.65 -24.06
C HIS A 395 4.84 14.87 -23.74
N GLY A 396 5.27 15.69 -22.78
CA GLY A 396 4.60 16.95 -22.48
C GLY A 396 4.48 17.85 -23.72
N ASN A 397 3.82 19.00 -23.56
CA ASN A 397 3.77 20.02 -24.62
C ASN A 397 5.19 20.54 -25.02
N SER A 398 6.23 20.18 -24.27
CA SER A 398 7.63 20.23 -24.65
C SER A 398 8.20 18.81 -24.77
N THR A 399 9.04 18.58 -25.78
CA THR A 399 9.66 17.30 -26.14
C THR A 399 10.64 16.72 -25.10
N GLU A 400 10.69 17.24 -23.86
CA GLU A 400 11.73 16.93 -22.87
C GLU A 400 11.21 16.42 -21.51
N GLU A 401 9.92 16.51 -21.20
CA GLU A 401 9.39 15.95 -19.94
C GLU A 401 8.78 14.57 -20.19
N ARG A 402 9.52 13.51 -19.85
CA ARG A 402 9.03 12.14 -19.86
C ARG A 402 8.43 11.78 -18.51
N VAL A 403 7.21 11.25 -18.55
CA VAL A 403 6.47 10.79 -17.38
C VAL A 403 6.10 9.33 -17.58
N MET A 404 6.34 8.50 -16.57
CA MET A 404 5.86 7.13 -16.53
C MET A 404 4.43 7.13 -15.98
N LYS A 405 3.46 6.88 -16.87
CA LYS A 405 2.04 6.75 -16.49
C LYS A 405 1.68 5.29 -16.18
N MET A 406 1.59 4.95 -14.91
CA MET A 406 1.04 3.67 -14.46
C MET A 406 -0.48 3.75 -14.39
N SER A 407 -1.15 3.02 -15.29
CA SER A 407 -2.62 2.94 -15.35
C SER A 407 -3.10 1.56 -14.89
N GLY A 408 -4.22 1.53 -14.18
CA GLY A 408 -4.94 0.29 -13.92
C GLY A 408 -6.27 0.54 -13.24
N LYS A 409 -6.85 -0.50 -12.65
CA LYS A 409 -8.11 -0.41 -11.93
C LYS A 409 -7.98 -0.95 -10.53
N MET A 410 -8.80 -0.45 -9.63
CA MET A 410 -8.84 -0.96 -8.28
C MET A 410 -10.28 -0.99 -7.81
N ASN A 411 -10.89 -2.18 -7.78
CA ASN A 411 -12.34 -2.34 -7.63
C ASN A 411 -13.14 -1.48 -8.63
N ASP A 412 -12.88 -1.69 -9.93
CA ASP A 412 -13.50 -0.97 -11.08
C ASP A 412 -13.19 0.53 -11.20
N ALA A 413 -12.59 1.16 -10.18
CA ALA A 413 -12.15 2.55 -10.22
C ALA A 413 -10.77 2.68 -10.89
N ALA A 414 -10.63 3.63 -11.82
CA ALA A 414 -9.34 3.90 -12.45
C ALA A 414 -8.33 4.45 -11.43
N ILE A 415 -7.10 3.94 -11.50
CA ILE A 415 -5.94 4.50 -10.81
C ILE A 415 -4.89 4.76 -11.87
N ASP A 416 -4.66 6.03 -12.15
CA ASP A 416 -3.52 6.46 -12.94
C ASP A 416 -2.58 7.25 -12.05
N ILE A 417 -1.30 6.88 -12.07
CA ILE A 417 -0.22 7.55 -11.36
C ILE A 417 0.84 7.95 -12.38
N PHE A 418 1.30 9.17 -12.26
CA PHE A 418 2.27 9.80 -13.16
C PHE A 418 3.55 10.03 -12.38
N TYR A 419 4.60 9.32 -12.79
CA TYR A 419 5.91 9.36 -12.17
C TYR A 419 6.89 10.18 -13.03
N PRO A 420 7.55 11.21 -12.48
CA PRO A 420 8.52 12.00 -13.24
C PRO A 420 9.79 11.17 -13.49
N MET A 421 10.20 11.00 -14.75
CA MET A 421 11.36 10.13 -15.08
C MET A 421 12.68 10.88 -15.17
N ASP A 422 12.66 12.15 -15.59
CA ASP A 422 13.86 12.89 -15.96
C ASP A 422 14.13 14.13 -15.10
N THR A 423 13.08 14.84 -14.67
CA THR A 423 13.20 16.13 -13.97
C THR A 423 13.17 15.95 -12.45
N PRO A 424 14.29 16.21 -11.73
CA PRO A 424 14.32 16.17 -10.27
C PRO A 424 13.33 17.14 -9.62
N ASN A 425 12.99 16.88 -8.34
CA ASN A 425 12.11 17.72 -7.52
C ASN A 425 10.67 17.88 -8.07
N GLN A 426 10.30 17.05 -9.05
CA GLN A 426 8.91 16.89 -9.45
C GLN A 426 8.20 15.93 -8.51
N THR A 427 6.92 16.20 -8.31
CA THR A 427 6.03 15.44 -7.46
C THR A 427 5.26 14.41 -8.26
N LEU A 428 4.94 13.29 -7.63
CA LEU A 428 4.00 12.32 -8.17
C LEU A 428 2.65 13.01 -8.42
N GLN A 429 2.04 12.69 -9.57
CA GLN A 429 0.67 13.11 -9.85
C GLN A 429 -0.22 11.87 -9.95
N ALA A 430 -1.51 12.06 -9.75
CA ALA A 430 -2.49 11.02 -10.00
C ALA A 430 -3.74 11.59 -10.68
N THR A 431 -4.46 10.75 -11.41
CA THR A 431 -5.77 11.12 -11.93
C THR A 431 -6.77 11.17 -10.78
N ASP A 432 -7.38 12.33 -10.54
CA ASP A 432 -8.59 12.45 -9.73
C ASP A 432 -9.83 12.22 -10.60
N THR A 433 -10.53 11.12 -10.31
CA THR A 433 -11.73 10.70 -11.06
C THR A 433 -12.82 11.75 -11.07
N MET A 434 -12.94 12.57 -10.01
CA MET A 434 -13.92 13.65 -9.90
C MET A 434 -13.39 14.76 -8.99
N TYR A 435 -13.13 15.93 -9.55
CA TYR A 435 -12.48 17.04 -8.85
C TYR A 435 -13.27 18.34 -9.02
N TYR A 436 -13.47 19.09 -7.94
CA TYR A 436 -14.01 20.44 -8.04
C TYR A 436 -12.89 21.46 -8.31
N ASN A 437 -12.81 21.94 -9.54
CA ASN A 437 -11.83 22.94 -9.92
C ASN A 437 -12.33 24.34 -9.53
N ARG A 438 -11.76 24.89 -8.45
CA ARG A 438 -12.10 26.23 -7.93
C ARG A 438 -11.86 27.34 -8.95
N ASN A 439 -10.80 27.25 -9.75
CA ASN A 439 -10.46 28.27 -10.75
C ASN A 439 -11.49 28.31 -11.89
N LEU A 440 -11.99 27.12 -12.28
CA LEU A 440 -13.01 26.98 -13.31
C LEU A 440 -14.44 27.02 -12.76
N ASN A 441 -14.62 27.08 -11.42
CA ASN A 441 -15.91 27.03 -10.72
C ASN A 441 -16.81 25.87 -11.18
N ARG A 442 -16.21 24.70 -11.45
CA ARG A 442 -16.89 23.56 -12.06
C ARG A 442 -16.31 22.21 -11.58
N VAL A 443 -17.14 21.18 -11.60
CA VAL A 443 -16.73 19.79 -11.41
C VAL A 443 -16.14 19.28 -12.72
N VAL A 444 -14.96 18.66 -12.65
CA VAL A 444 -14.26 18.05 -13.78
C VAL A 444 -13.95 16.59 -13.48
N PHE A 445 -13.97 15.74 -14.51
CA PHE A 445 -13.61 14.33 -14.40
C PHE A 445 -12.20 14.09 -14.96
N GLY A 446 -11.45 13.18 -14.34
CA GLY A 446 -10.14 12.75 -14.84
C GLY A 446 -9.04 13.84 -14.75
N GLN A 447 -9.10 14.72 -13.76
CA GLN A 447 -8.12 15.80 -13.59
C GLN A 447 -6.81 15.27 -13.01
N LYS A 448 -5.67 15.57 -13.64
CA LYS A 448 -4.35 15.33 -13.02
C LYS A 448 -4.18 16.25 -11.81
N VAL A 449 -3.88 15.66 -10.65
CA VAL A 449 -3.63 16.37 -9.40
C VAL A 449 -2.28 15.96 -8.80
N ASP A 450 -1.63 16.92 -8.16
CA ASP A 450 -0.35 16.73 -7.47
C ASP A 450 -0.55 16.02 -6.12
N LEU A 451 0.29 15.04 -5.82
CA LEU A 451 0.32 14.32 -4.54
C LEU A 451 1.31 14.92 -3.53
N ASN A 452 1.99 16.00 -3.90
CA ASN A 452 3.02 16.69 -3.12
C ASN A 452 4.12 15.75 -2.59
N THR A 453 4.39 14.68 -3.34
CA THR A 453 5.35 13.64 -2.97
C THR A 453 6.43 13.59 -4.03
N GLU A 454 7.61 14.13 -3.76
CA GLU A 454 8.75 14.12 -4.68
C GLU A 454 9.36 12.71 -4.71
N ALA A 455 9.51 12.17 -5.92
CA ALA A 455 10.10 10.86 -6.13
C ALA A 455 11.47 10.99 -6.84
N PRO A 456 12.46 10.14 -6.52
CA PRO A 456 13.77 10.26 -7.15
C PRO A 456 13.68 9.85 -8.62
N VAL A 457 14.23 10.67 -9.52
CA VAL A 457 14.21 10.33 -10.95
C VAL A 457 15.19 9.18 -11.26
N ILE A 458 15.08 8.55 -12.43
CA ILE A 458 15.86 7.35 -12.76
C ILE A 458 17.37 7.61 -12.70
N SER A 459 17.81 8.80 -13.13
CA SER A 459 19.21 9.21 -13.08
C SER A 459 19.76 9.30 -11.66
N GLU A 460 18.94 9.69 -10.69
CA GLU A 460 19.33 9.80 -9.28
C GLU A 460 19.45 8.44 -8.62
N VAL A 461 18.53 7.52 -8.94
CA VAL A 461 18.60 6.12 -8.48
C VAL A 461 19.83 5.45 -9.07
N TYR A 462 20.07 5.63 -10.37
CA TYR A 462 21.23 5.07 -11.06
C TYR A 462 22.55 5.64 -10.52
N ALA A 463 22.62 6.94 -10.24
CA ALA A 463 23.80 7.56 -9.65
C ALA A 463 24.15 6.97 -8.27
N GLU A 464 23.14 6.73 -7.41
CA GLU A 464 23.36 6.12 -6.10
C GLU A 464 23.79 4.65 -6.20
N ILE A 465 23.22 3.88 -7.14
CA ILE A 465 23.67 2.50 -7.43
C ILE A 465 25.16 2.51 -7.81
N ASN A 466 25.56 3.40 -8.72
CA ASN A 466 26.96 3.51 -9.16
C ASN A 466 27.91 3.89 -8.02
N LYS A 467 27.49 4.84 -7.17
CA LYS A 467 28.29 5.30 -6.02
C LYS A 467 28.60 4.18 -5.03
N GLU A 468 27.65 3.26 -4.82
CA GLU A 468 27.78 2.16 -3.86
C GLU A 468 28.44 0.90 -4.45
N LEU A 469 28.54 0.80 -5.78
CA LEU A 469 29.14 -0.31 -6.52
C LEU A 469 30.59 -0.03 -6.92
N THR A 470 31.49 0.02 -5.94
CA THR A 470 32.93 0.15 -6.24
C THR A 470 33.52 -1.17 -6.78
N PRO A 471 34.59 -1.14 -7.58
CA PRO A 471 35.26 -2.35 -8.03
C PRO A 471 35.69 -3.29 -6.89
N GLU A 472 36.09 -2.76 -5.73
CA GLU A 472 36.43 -3.56 -4.55
C GLU A 472 35.22 -4.30 -4.01
N LYS A 473 34.03 -3.66 -4.04
CA LYS A 473 32.79 -4.27 -3.57
C LYS A 473 32.38 -5.43 -4.47
N ILE A 474 32.45 -5.24 -5.78
CA ILE A 474 32.13 -6.26 -6.77
C ILE A 474 33.13 -7.43 -6.67
N SER A 475 34.42 -7.13 -6.55
CA SER A 475 35.47 -8.11 -6.27
C SER A 475 35.19 -8.88 -4.97
N GLY A 476 34.73 -8.22 -3.92
CA GLY A 476 34.30 -8.86 -2.67
C GLY A 476 33.12 -9.82 -2.84
N ILE A 477 32.11 -9.44 -3.63
CA ILE A 477 30.95 -10.31 -3.95
C ILE A 477 31.44 -11.56 -4.72
N LEU A 478 32.32 -11.37 -5.71
CA LEU A 478 32.90 -12.48 -6.47
C LEU A 478 33.73 -13.42 -5.56
N LYS A 479 34.60 -12.87 -4.71
CA LYS A 479 35.40 -13.65 -3.74
C LYS A 479 34.54 -14.52 -2.83
N ASN A 480 33.37 -14.03 -2.43
CA ASN A 480 32.47 -14.73 -1.51
C ASN A 480 31.42 -15.60 -2.20
N SER A 481 31.44 -15.75 -3.52
CA SER A 481 30.50 -16.59 -4.27
C SER A 481 31.10 -17.95 -4.58
N SER A 482 30.34 -19.04 -4.48
CA SER A 482 30.81 -20.40 -4.82
C SER A 482 30.59 -20.76 -6.30
N SER A 483 29.70 -20.02 -6.99
CA SER A 483 29.35 -20.27 -8.39
C SER A 483 29.01 -18.98 -9.15
N PRO A 484 28.97 -19.00 -10.50
CA PRO A 484 28.49 -17.88 -11.31
C PRO A 484 27.05 -17.46 -10.98
N ALA A 485 26.18 -18.43 -10.71
CA ALA A 485 24.79 -18.18 -10.35
C ALA A 485 24.68 -17.47 -8.99
N GLU A 486 25.45 -17.93 -8.00
CA GLU A 486 25.51 -17.28 -6.70
C GLU A 486 26.10 -15.87 -6.77
N PHE A 487 27.12 -15.65 -7.61
CA PHE A 487 27.67 -14.31 -7.86
C PHE A 487 26.60 -13.37 -8.40
N ARG A 488 25.86 -13.79 -9.43
CA ARG A 488 24.76 -13.01 -10.00
C ARG A 488 23.69 -12.71 -8.94
N LYS A 489 23.27 -13.72 -8.17
CA LYS A 489 22.29 -13.56 -7.09
C LYS A 489 22.74 -12.53 -6.05
N LYS A 490 23.95 -12.66 -5.51
CA LYS A 490 24.49 -11.72 -4.51
C LYS A 490 24.68 -10.31 -5.05
N PHE A 491 25.07 -10.17 -6.31
CA PHE A 491 25.19 -8.87 -6.98
C PHE A 491 23.83 -8.18 -7.10
N VAL A 492 22.82 -8.91 -7.58
CA VAL A 492 21.44 -8.44 -7.68
C VAL A 492 20.89 -8.06 -6.30
N GLU A 493 21.03 -8.94 -5.30
CA GLU A 493 20.62 -8.65 -3.92
C GLU A 493 21.29 -7.39 -3.35
N TYR A 494 22.55 -7.14 -3.69
CA TYR A 494 23.27 -5.95 -3.24
C TYR A 494 22.69 -4.66 -3.84
N ILE A 495 22.45 -4.63 -5.16
CA ILE A 495 21.81 -3.49 -5.83
C ILE A 495 20.42 -3.25 -5.25
N GLN A 496 19.65 -4.32 -5.06
CA GLN A 496 18.32 -4.22 -4.46
C GLN A 496 18.40 -3.62 -3.05
N ASN A 497 19.35 -4.04 -2.22
CA ASN A 497 19.48 -3.42 -0.89
C ASN A 497 19.79 -1.91 -0.94
N ILE A 498 20.48 -1.42 -1.97
CA ILE A 498 20.68 0.03 -2.19
C ILE A 498 19.34 0.70 -2.51
N VAL A 499 18.59 0.11 -3.44
CA VAL A 499 17.30 0.61 -3.90
C VAL A 499 16.23 0.58 -2.80
N ARG A 500 16.16 -0.49 -2.00
CA ARG A 500 15.33 -0.56 -0.77
C ARG A 500 15.63 0.56 0.21
N GLY A 501 16.85 1.09 0.21
CA GLY A 501 17.21 2.25 1.01
C GLY A 501 16.34 3.46 0.70
N PHE A 502 15.93 3.65 -0.56
CA PHE A 502 14.98 4.71 -0.94
C PHE A 502 13.55 4.40 -0.48
N LEU A 503 13.15 3.12 -0.51
CA LEU A 503 11.80 2.67 -0.14
C LEU A 503 11.57 2.74 1.37
N ASN A 504 12.53 2.28 2.17
CA ASN A 504 12.47 2.32 3.63
C ASN A 504 12.66 3.74 4.19
N ALA A 505 13.17 4.67 3.38
CA ALA A 505 13.30 6.08 3.73
C ALA A 505 12.02 6.88 3.47
N SER A 506 11.04 6.34 2.72
CA SER A 506 9.74 6.99 2.57
C SER A 506 9.04 7.06 3.92
N GLU A 507 8.56 8.25 4.30
CA GLU A 507 7.83 8.40 5.56
C GLU A 507 6.45 7.73 5.46
N GLU A 508 5.86 7.37 6.61
CA GLU A 508 4.50 6.79 6.64
C GLU A 508 3.48 7.72 5.95
N GLN A 509 3.78 9.03 5.89
CA GLN A 509 2.96 10.06 5.25
C GLN A 509 2.78 9.84 3.74
N GLU A 510 3.85 9.58 2.98
CA GLU A 510 3.82 9.36 1.53
C GLU A 510 2.98 8.14 1.18
N LYS A 511 3.19 7.04 1.94
CA LYS A 511 2.42 5.81 1.80
C LYS A 511 0.92 6.07 1.98
N TYR A 512 0.56 6.82 3.02
CA TYR A 512 -0.84 7.13 3.30
C TYR A 512 -1.45 8.09 2.29
N ARG A 513 -0.69 9.01 1.67
CA ARG A 513 -1.19 9.91 0.62
C ARG A 513 -1.66 9.15 -0.62
N LEU A 514 -0.83 8.27 -1.15
CA LEU A 514 -1.18 7.43 -2.31
C LEU A 514 -2.35 6.49 -1.99
N THR A 515 -2.32 5.86 -0.81
CA THR A 515 -3.41 5.02 -0.32
C THR A 515 -4.72 5.81 -0.22
N ARG A 516 -4.69 7.02 0.35
CA ARG A 516 -5.86 7.90 0.45
C ARG A 516 -6.37 8.33 -0.94
N MET A 517 -5.48 8.60 -1.89
CA MET A 517 -5.85 8.94 -3.27
C MET A 517 -6.62 7.80 -3.94
N ALA A 518 -6.14 6.56 -3.81
CA ALA A 518 -6.84 5.38 -4.34
C ALA A 518 -8.22 5.20 -3.68
N GLU A 519 -8.31 5.27 -2.35
CA GLU A 519 -9.59 5.18 -1.63
C GLU A 519 -10.56 6.30 -2.01
N LYS A 520 -10.03 7.51 -2.25
CA LYS A 520 -10.81 8.66 -2.74
C LYS A 520 -11.44 8.36 -4.10
N ASN A 521 -10.65 7.89 -5.06
CA ASN A 521 -11.16 7.53 -6.38
C ASN A 521 -12.17 6.39 -6.32
N GLN A 522 -11.91 5.35 -5.52
CA GLN A 522 -12.85 4.25 -5.33
C GLN A 522 -14.19 4.71 -4.74
N THR A 523 -14.12 5.62 -3.78
CA THR A 523 -15.31 6.19 -3.13
C THR A 523 -16.11 7.04 -4.11
N LYS A 524 -15.44 7.87 -4.92
CA LYS A 524 -16.05 8.68 -5.98
C LYS A 524 -16.74 7.81 -7.04
N GLU A 525 -16.05 6.79 -7.55
CA GLU A 525 -16.62 5.87 -8.54
C GLU A 525 -17.79 5.06 -7.97
N THR A 526 -17.72 4.64 -6.70
CA THR A 526 -18.86 4.00 -6.04
C THR A 526 -20.06 4.95 -5.93
N LEU A 527 -19.82 6.21 -5.56
CA LEU A 527 -20.88 7.23 -5.48
C LEU A 527 -21.54 7.45 -6.85
N ILE A 528 -20.73 7.69 -7.88
CA ILE A 528 -21.20 7.95 -9.24
C ILE A 528 -21.98 6.75 -9.78
N SER A 529 -21.43 5.54 -9.70
CA SER A 529 -22.10 4.33 -10.19
C SER A 529 -23.37 3.96 -9.41
N THR A 530 -23.46 4.35 -8.15
CA THR A 530 -24.67 4.14 -7.32
C THR A 530 -25.79 5.09 -7.70
N LEU A 531 -25.48 6.36 -7.94
CA LEU A 531 -26.48 7.39 -8.22
C LEU A 531 -26.83 7.51 -9.71
N PHE A 532 -25.91 7.13 -10.60
CA PHE A 532 -25.98 7.33 -12.06
C PHE A 532 -25.44 6.09 -12.81
N PRO A 533 -26.20 4.98 -12.85
CA PRO A 533 -25.76 3.76 -13.51
C PRO A 533 -25.79 3.93 -15.05
N GLY A 534 -24.66 4.33 -15.64
CA GLY A 534 -24.52 4.56 -17.08
C GLY A 534 -23.15 4.18 -17.68
N SER A 535 -23.13 3.93 -18.99
CA SER A 535 -21.99 3.73 -19.87
C SER A 535 -21.08 4.96 -19.99
N SER A 536 -19.87 4.81 -20.55
CA SER A 536 -18.88 5.90 -20.67
C SER A 536 -19.35 7.14 -21.43
N ASN A 537 -20.23 6.99 -22.44
CA ASN A 537 -20.80 8.13 -23.19
C ASN A 537 -21.79 8.96 -22.36
N GLU A 538 -22.37 8.37 -21.32
CA GLU A 538 -23.27 9.05 -20.40
C GLU A 538 -22.48 9.90 -19.38
N ARG A 539 -21.20 9.58 -19.11
CA ARG A 539 -20.35 10.36 -18.19
C ARG A 539 -20.07 11.79 -18.67
N THR A 540 -19.85 12.02 -19.96
CA THR A 540 -19.59 13.38 -20.50
C THR A 540 -20.84 14.26 -20.45
N ARG A 541 -22.01 13.68 -20.77
CA ARG A 541 -23.30 14.37 -20.58
C ARG A 541 -23.58 14.63 -19.11
N PHE A 542 -23.21 13.69 -18.25
CA PHE A 542 -23.33 13.83 -16.82
C PHE A 542 -22.47 14.96 -16.25
N GLU A 543 -21.21 15.10 -16.66
CA GLU A 543 -20.37 16.26 -16.28
C GLU A 543 -21.03 17.59 -16.69
N MET A 544 -21.61 17.65 -17.89
CA MET A 544 -22.36 18.82 -18.36
C MET A 544 -23.57 19.12 -17.46
N ASN A 545 -24.36 18.09 -17.13
CA ASN A 545 -25.55 18.21 -16.29
C ASN A 545 -25.22 18.68 -14.86
N ILE A 546 -24.14 18.15 -14.25
CA ILE A 546 -23.66 18.60 -12.93
C ILE A 546 -23.38 20.10 -12.94
N ASN A 547 -22.70 20.58 -13.97
CA ASN A 547 -22.26 21.98 -14.01
C ASN A 547 -23.38 22.95 -14.41
N GLN A 548 -24.43 22.48 -15.09
CA GLN A 548 -25.60 23.28 -15.46
C GLN A 548 -26.66 23.36 -14.35
N ASN A 549 -26.72 22.39 -13.42
CA ASN A 549 -27.65 22.39 -12.31
C ASN A 549 -26.98 22.87 -10.99
N PRO A 550 -27.39 24.01 -10.40
CA PRO A 550 -26.77 24.54 -9.19
C PRO A 550 -26.83 23.61 -7.98
N GLU A 551 -27.95 22.92 -7.75
CA GLU A 551 -28.11 22.01 -6.60
C GLU A 551 -27.17 20.81 -6.74
N LEU A 552 -27.11 20.23 -7.93
CA LEU A 552 -26.24 19.10 -8.23
C LEU A 552 -24.76 19.50 -8.15
N LYS A 553 -24.40 20.68 -8.67
CA LYS A 553 -23.06 21.25 -8.53
C LYS A 553 -22.67 21.40 -7.06
N ASN A 554 -23.57 21.93 -6.23
CA ASN A 554 -23.34 22.10 -4.79
C ASN A 554 -23.13 20.76 -4.09
N PHE A 555 -23.93 19.75 -4.42
CA PHE A 555 -23.77 18.40 -3.89
C PHE A 555 -22.41 17.78 -4.25
N PHE A 556 -21.99 17.87 -5.51
CA PHE A 556 -20.69 17.29 -5.93
C PHE A 556 -19.49 18.11 -5.43
N MET A 557 -19.64 19.42 -5.30
CA MET A 557 -18.65 20.28 -4.62
C MET A 557 -18.50 19.87 -3.16
N LEU A 558 -19.62 19.61 -2.45
CA LEU A 558 -19.63 19.11 -1.07
C LEU A 558 -18.96 17.73 -0.95
N CYS A 559 -19.27 16.81 -1.87
CA CYS A 559 -18.62 15.50 -1.92
C CYS A 559 -17.11 15.64 -2.12
N SER A 560 -16.68 16.49 -3.08
CA SER A 560 -15.26 16.77 -3.30
C SER A 560 -14.59 17.31 -2.03
N ALA A 561 -15.19 18.29 -1.35
CA ALA A 561 -14.65 18.85 -0.10
C ALA A 561 -14.59 17.81 1.04
N THR A 562 -15.61 16.95 1.13
CA THR A 562 -15.65 15.84 2.10
C THR A 562 -14.51 14.87 1.84
N PHE A 563 -14.28 14.47 0.58
CA PHE A 563 -13.27 13.48 0.25
C PHE A 563 -11.84 14.03 0.38
N GLU A 564 -11.62 15.32 0.11
CA GLU A 564 -10.31 15.95 0.34
C GLU A 564 -9.94 15.99 1.83
N SER A 565 -10.94 16.11 2.71
CA SER A 565 -10.74 16.22 4.17
C SER A 565 -10.91 14.91 4.93
N ALA A 566 -11.18 13.80 4.25
CA ALA A 566 -11.39 12.48 4.84
C ALA A 566 -10.13 11.62 4.84
N THR A 567 -9.95 10.89 5.94
CA THR A 567 -8.97 9.79 6.04
C THR A 567 -9.40 8.60 5.17
N SER A 568 -8.46 7.74 4.79
CA SER A 568 -8.72 6.49 4.06
C SER A 568 -9.77 5.62 4.77
N ILE A 569 -9.73 5.53 6.10
CA ILE A 569 -10.72 4.76 6.88
C ILE A 569 -12.12 5.40 6.82
N GLN A 570 -12.22 6.73 6.86
CA GLN A 570 -13.50 7.42 6.70
C GLN A 570 -14.06 7.20 5.29
N LEU A 571 -13.22 7.26 4.26
CA LEU A 571 -13.59 6.96 2.87
C LEU A 571 -14.09 5.52 2.71
N GLN A 572 -13.35 4.54 3.27
CA GLN A 572 -13.76 3.12 3.29
C GLN A 572 -15.12 2.92 3.97
N LYS A 573 -15.35 3.59 5.10
CA LYS A 573 -16.62 3.55 5.81
C LYS A 573 -17.75 4.14 4.97
N PHE A 574 -17.53 5.31 4.35
CA PHE A 574 -18.52 5.93 3.47
C PHE A 574 -18.84 5.06 2.26
N ARG A 575 -17.82 4.52 1.59
CA ARG A 575 -17.97 3.59 0.46
C ARG A 575 -18.78 2.35 0.85
N SER A 576 -18.49 1.76 2.01
CA SER A 576 -19.27 0.62 2.53
C SER A 576 -20.74 1.01 2.77
N GLY A 577 -20.99 2.24 3.24
CA GLY A 577 -22.32 2.83 3.30
C GLY A 577 -22.96 2.95 1.92
N LEU A 578 -22.28 3.55 0.95
CA LEU A 578 -22.79 3.68 -0.43
C LEU A 578 -23.15 2.33 -1.05
N GLN A 579 -22.36 1.29 -0.81
CA GLN A 579 -22.68 -0.07 -1.28
C GLN A 579 -23.98 -0.60 -0.65
N LYS A 580 -24.17 -0.43 0.67
CA LYS A 580 -25.42 -0.78 1.34
C LYS A 580 -26.61 0.03 0.80
N PHE A 581 -26.41 1.34 0.60
CA PHE A 581 -27.42 2.21 -0.01
C PHE A 581 -27.77 1.74 -1.42
N ASN A 582 -26.79 1.37 -2.25
CA ASN A 582 -27.00 0.85 -3.60
C ASN A 582 -27.80 -0.46 -3.61
N THR A 583 -27.55 -1.36 -2.65
CA THR A 583 -28.36 -2.58 -2.49
C THR A 583 -29.79 -2.23 -2.07
N LEU A 584 -29.94 -1.37 -1.04
CA LEU A 584 -31.25 -0.98 -0.51
C LEU A 584 -32.10 -0.26 -1.56
N ILE A 585 -31.53 0.72 -2.27
CA ILE A 585 -32.26 1.55 -3.23
C ILE A 585 -32.72 0.78 -4.46
N LYS A 586 -32.24 -0.44 -4.68
CA LYS A 586 -32.67 -1.33 -5.77
C LYS A 586 -33.71 -2.36 -5.32
N ASP A 587 -33.96 -2.48 -4.01
CA ASP A 587 -34.87 -3.45 -3.43
C ASP A 587 -36.15 -2.75 -2.95
N ARG A 588 -37.19 -2.78 -3.79
CA ARG A 588 -38.47 -2.14 -3.48
C ARG A 588 -39.12 -2.70 -2.22
N ASP A 589 -39.07 -4.03 -2.03
CA ASP A 589 -39.69 -4.69 -0.88
C ASP A 589 -38.99 -4.30 0.43
N ALA A 590 -37.67 -4.09 0.39
CA ALA A 590 -36.93 -3.59 1.54
C ALA A 590 -37.27 -2.13 1.85
N LEU A 591 -37.46 -1.28 0.82
CA LEU A 591 -37.84 0.13 0.98
C LEU A 591 -39.24 0.29 1.58
N GLU A 592 -40.21 -0.49 1.12
CA GLU A 592 -41.60 -0.46 1.63
C GLU A 592 -41.70 -0.90 3.11
N LYS A 593 -40.68 -1.62 3.63
CA LYS A 593 -40.60 -2.03 5.04
C LYS A 593 -39.94 -0.98 5.95
N ILE A 594 -39.43 0.12 5.39
CA ILE A 594 -38.86 1.20 6.20
C ILE A 594 -39.99 1.93 6.92
N ALA A 595 -40.06 1.74 8.24
CA ALA A 595 -41.09 2.36 9.08
C ALA A 595 -40.93 3.89 9.23
N ASP A 596 -39.73 4.42 8.96
CA ASP A 596 -39.45 5.86 9.03
C ASP A 596 -40.07 6.61 7.84
N PRO A 597 -41.07 7.49 8.03
CA PRO A 597 -41.80 8.10 6.93
C PRO A 597 -40.95 9.11 6.14
N ILE A 598 -39.99 9.78 6.79
CA ILE A 598 -39.12 10.77 6.16
C ILE A 598 -38.11 10.06 5.27
N LEU A 599 -37.39 9.10 5.84
CA LEU A 599 -36.38 8.34 5.10
C LEU A 599 -37.03 7.44 4.05
N GLY A 600 -38.09 6.72 4.39
CA GLY A 600 -38.81 5.82 3.48
C GLY A 600 -39.35 6.57 2.27
N GLY A 601 -40.04 7.69 2.48
CA GLY A 601 -40.60 8.50 1.39
C GLY A 601 -39.52 9.05 0.44
N SER A 602 -38.41 9.57 0.96
CA SER A 602 -37.29 10.05 0.14
C SER A 602 -36.61 8.92 -0.64
N LEU A 603 -36.40 7.76 -0.02
CA LEU A 603 -35.75 6.62 -0.66
C LEU A 603 -36.63 5.97 -1.74
N ILE A 604 -37.95 5.86 -1.51
CA ILE A 604 -38.89 5.35 -2.53
C ILE A 604 -38.92 6.28 -3.75
N LYS A 605 -38.94 7.60 -3.53
CA LYS A 605 -38.86 8.58 -4.63
C LYS A 605 -37.57 8.40 -5.44
N LEU A 606 -36.43 8.29 -4.76
CA LEU A 606 -35.14 8.04 -5.41
C LEU A 606 -35.11 6.72 -6.18
N HIS A 607 -35.65 5.64 -5.60
CA HIS A 607 -35.78 4.34 -6.25
C HIS A 607 -36.55 4.44 -7.57
N ASN A 608 -37.72 5.09 -7.56
CA ASN A 608 -38.54 5.24 -8.76
C ASN A 608 -37.78 5.98 -9.88
N PHE A 609 -37.09 7.08 -9.56
CA PHE A 609 -36.27 7.78 -10.56
C PHE A 609 -35.14 6.92 -11.14
N ILE A 610 -34.46 6.13 -10.30
CA ILE A 610 -33.35 5.27 -10.72
C ILE A 610 -33.86 4.13 -11.62
N ILE A 611 -34.93 3.44 -11.25
CA ILE A 611 -35.50 2.33 -12.03
C ILE A 611 -36.11 2.82 -13.34
N GLU A 612 -36.77 3.98 -13.34
CA GLU A 612 -37.33 4.60 -14.54
C GLU A 612 -36.28 5.28 -15.44
N LYS A 613 -34.98 5.24 -15.05
CA LYS A 613 -33.88 5.92 -15.76
C LYS A 613 -34.09 7.42 -15.95
N LYS A 614 -34.76 8.07 -14.99
CA LYS A 614 -35.02 9.53 -14.97
C LYS A 614 -34.01 10.30 -14.12
N THR A 615 -32.78 9.79 -14.03
CA THR A 615 -31.69 10.35 -13.21
C THR A 615 -31.13 11.67 -13.74
N GLU A 616 -31.60 12.15 -14.89
CA GLU A 616 -31.24 13.47 -15.46
C GLU A 616 -32.26 14.57 -15.13
N SER A 617 -33.38 14.23 -14.48
CA SER A 617 -34.45 15.19 -14.17
C SER A 617 -34.10 16.13 -13.00
N SER A 618 -34.61 17.37 -13.06
CA SER A 618 -34.52 18.33 -11.95
C SER A 618 -35.10 17.76 -10.65
N ASP A 619 -36.17 16.97 -10.75
CA ASP A 619 -36.87 16.41 -9.59
C ASP A 619 -36.06 15.30 -8.92
N PHE A 620 -35.31 14.52 -9.72
CA PHE A 620 -34.33 13.58 -9.17
C PHE A 620 -33.24 14.31 -8.40
N PHE A 621 -32.65 15.37 -8.98
CA PHE A 621 -31.62 16.17 -8.29
C PHE A 621 -32.15 16.83 -7.03
N ALA A 622 -33.40 17.29 -7.06
CA ALA A 622 -34.04 17.85 -5.89
C ALA A 622 -34.23 16.78 -4.80
N THR A 623 -34.73 15.60 -5.16
CA THR A 623 -34.92 14.49 -4.21
C THR A 623 -33.59 14.03 -3.61
N LEU A 624 -32.54 13.92 -4.44
CA LEU A 624 -31.20 13.53 -4.05
C LEU A 624 -30.60 14.53 -3.06
N THR A 625 -30.66 15.82 -3.40
CA THR A 625 -30.12 16.89 -2.56
C THR A 625 -30.86 16.95 -1.23
N THR A 626 -32.19 16.82 -1.22
CA THR A 626 -32.99 16.76 0.02
C THR A 626 -32.55 15.62 0.93
N PHE A 627 -32.37 14.42 0.39
CA PHE A 627 -31.93 13.26 1.16
C PHE A 627 -30.52 13.48 1.75
N PHE A 628 -29.57 13.95 0.93
CA PHE A 628 -28.20 14.17 1.41
C PHE A 628 -28.06 15.36 2.35
N ASN A 629 -28.97 16.34 2.30
CA ASN A 629 -29.00 17.50 3.20
C ASN A 629 -29.23 17.09 4.67
N LEU A 630 -29.78 15.89 4.94
CA LEU A 630 -29.87 15.36 6.30
C LEU A 630 -28.49 15.24 6.95
N PHE A 631 -27.45 14.99 6.15
CA PHE A 631 -26.09 14.73 6.62
C PHE A 631 -25.17 15.96 6.52
N THR A 632 -25.71 17.16 6.32
CA THR A 632 -24.93 18.39 6.14
C THR A 632 -25.14 19.38 7.28
N ARG A 633 -24.17 20.27 7.48
CA ARG A 633 -24.32 21.43 8.37
C ARG A 633 -24.85 22.65 7.64
N GLN A 634 -24.54 22.75 6.35
CA GLN A 634 -25.01 23.81 5.48
C GLN A 634 -26.06 23.26 4.54
N ASN A 635 -27.17 23.98 4.42
CA ASN A 635 -28.21 23.64 3.47
C ASN A 635 -27.69 23.83 2.04
N LEU A 636 -27.63 22.75 1.26
CA LEU A 636 -27.12 22.73 -0.11
C LEU A 636 -27.90 23.61 -1.09
N ARG A 637 -29.14 23.96 -0.74
CA ARG A 637 -30.00 24.89 -1.49
C ARG A 637 -29.91 26.34 -1.02
N SER A 638 -29.22 26.61 0.08
CA SER A 638 -29.19 27.97 0.62
C SER A 638 -28.41 28.89 -0.32
N PRO A 639 -28.92 30.11 -0.61
CA PRO A 639 -28.13 31.15 -1.27
C PRO A 639 -26.94 31.62 -0.40
N SER A 640 -26.96 31.32 0.90
CA SER A 640 -25.88 31.62 1.85
C SER A 640 -24.83 30.50 1.97
N LEU A 641 -24.82 29.53 1.03
CA LEU A 641 -23.87 28.42 1.05
C LEU A 641 -22.43 28.93 0.95
N ASP A 642 -21.60 28.60 1.93
CA ASP A 642 -20.18 28.93 1.93
C ASP A 642 -19.33 27.66 1.72
N PRO A 643 -18.84 27.43 0.49
CA PRO A 643 -17.99 26.28 0.18
C PRO A 643 -16.58 26.36 0.77
N THR A 644 -16.21 27.48 1.39
CA THR A 644 -14.91 27.67 2.04
C THR A 644 -14.91 27.33 3.52
N SER A 645 -16.09 27.27 4.14
CA SER A 645 -16.26 26.92 5.55
C SER A 645 -15.87 25.47 5.83
N SER A 646 -15.27 25.25 7.01
CA SER A 646 -14.91 23.91 7.51
C SER A 646 -16.12 22.98 7.77
N ASP A 647 -17.33 23.56 7.78
CA ASP A 647 -18.61 22.88 7.92
C ASP A 647 -19.20 22.43 6.58
N PHE A 648 -18.60 22.84 5.45
CA PHE A 648 -19.00 22.41 4.11
C PHE A 648 -18.49 20.99 3.81
N LYS A 649 -19.06 19.99 4.51
CA LYS A 649 -18.76 18.57 4.35
C LYS A 649 -19.95 17.69 4.76
N LEU A 650 -20.02 16.49 4.19
CA LEU A 650 -20.95 15.44 4.59
C LEU A 650 -20.50 14.78 5.88
N ASN A 651 -21.45 14.54 6.79
CA ASN A 651 -21.22 13.71 7.96
C ASN A 651 -21.32 12.22 7.59
N ILE A 652 -20.17 11.65 7.21
CA ILE A 652 -20.02 10.22 6.87
C ILE A 652 -20.53 9.29 7.99
N ASN A 653 -20.37 9.69 9.26
CA ASN A 653 -20.78 8.86 10.39
C ASN A 653 -22.28 8.75 10.50
N ASP A 654 -22.99 9.88 10.40
CA ASP A 654 -24.46 9.89 10.42
C ASP A 654 -25.03 9.15 9.23
N PHE A 655 -24.49 9.38 8.01
CA PHE A 655 -24.90 8.62 6.82
C PHE A 655 -24.77 7.10 7.02
N SER A 656 -23.62 6.66 7.54
CA SER A 656 -23.37 5.23 7.80
C SER A 656 -24.29 4.68 8.90
N ALA A 657 -24.55 5.46 9.94
CA ALA A 657 -25.43 5.09 11.04
C ALA A 657 -26.89 4.97 10.59
N THR A 658 -27.36 5.89 9.75
CA THR A 658 -28.70 5.83 9.14
C THR A 658 -28.88 4.54 8.36
N LEU A 659 -27.94 4.17 7.49
CA LEU A 659 -28.05 2.94 6.71
C LEU A 659 -28.04 1.67 7.57
N HIS A 660 -27.27 1.66 8.66
CA HIS A 660 -27.30 0.57 9.63
C HIS A 660 -28.66 0.51 10.36
N HIS A 661 -29.20 1.67 10.71
CA HIS A 661 -30.47 1.76 11.42
C HIS A 661 -31.67 1.37 10.54
N LEU A 662 -31.66 1.70 9.24
CA LEU A 662 -32.69 1.27 8.29
C LEU A 662 -32.83 -0.26 8.23
N SER A 663 -31.77 -1.01 8.55
CA SER A 663 -31.82 -2.47 8.66
C SER A 663 -32.55 -3.00 9.92
N SER A 664 -32.84 -2.12 10.89
CA SER A 664 -33.46 -2.49 12.17
C SER A 664 -35.00 -2.41 12.18
N GLY A 665 -35.61 -1.79 11.16
CA GLY A 665 -37.06 -1.78 10.94
C GLY A 665 -37.89 -0.86 11.85
N LEU A 666 -37.25 -0.01 12.66
CA LEU A 666 -37.94 0.97 13.52
C LEU A 666 -37.74 2.41 12.99
N PRO A 667 -38.66 3.35 13.24
CA PRO A 667 -38.45 4.78 12.94
C PRO A 667 -37.35 5.40 13.82
N LEU A 668 -36.62 6.38 13.30
CA LEU A 668 -35.51 7.02 14.02
C LEU A 668 -35.94 7.76 15.28
N ASP A 669 -37.13 8.36 15.26
CA ASP A 669 -37.68 9.15 16.35
C ASP A 669 -38.22 8.30 17.52
N GLN A 670 -38.23 6.97 17.38
CA GLN A 670 -38.62 6.04 18.43
C GLN A 670 -37.41 5.53 19.24
N ASN A 671 -37.66 5.16 20.49
CA ASN A 671 -36.69 4.54 21.41
C ASN A 671 -35.39 5.33 21.62
N GLY A 672 -35.41 6.65 21.41
CA GLY A 672 -34.25 7.52 21.61
C GLY A 672 -33.12 7.29 20.60
N GLN A 673 -33.36 6.59 19.49
CA GLN A 673 -32.31 6.29 18.50
C GLN A 673 -31.78 7.56 17.83
N LEU A 674 -32.64 8.55 17.58
CA LEU A 674 -32.27 9.88 17.08
C LEU A 674 -31.23 10.61 17.97
N SER A 675 -31.17 10.31 19.27
CA SER A 675 -30.19 10.90 20.19
C SER A 675 -28.75 10.45 19.90
N SER A 676 -28.57 9.32 19.21
CA SER A 676 -27.25 8.79 18.84
C SER A 676 -26.61 9.48 17.63
N PHE A 677 -27.37 10.30 16.91
CA PHE A 677 -26.90 11.06 15.75
C PHE A 677 -26.28 12.41 16.16
N SER A 678 -25.66 13.12 15.22
CA SER A 678 -25.21 14.50 15.49
C SER A 678 -26.39 15.45 15.69
N GLN A 679 -26.14 16.57 16.38
CA GLN A 679 -27.16 17.62 16.54
C GLN A 679 -27.61 18.20 15.20
N ASP A 680 -26.68 18.33 14.25
CA ASP A 680 -26.95 18.85 12.91
C ASP A 680 -27.94 17.93 12.17
N PHE A 681 -27.70 16.62 12.20
CA PHE A 681 -28.62 15.64 11.63
C PHE A 681 -30.01 15.72 12.25
N ARG A 682 -30.09 15.81 13.59
CA ARG A 682 -31.37 15.93 14.29
C ARG A 682 -32.15 17.15 13.84
N ASN A 683 -31.49 18.31 13.79
CA ASN A 683 -32.13 19.56 13.37
C ASN A 683 -32.66 19.46 11.94
N ASN A 684 -31.88 18.88 11.03
CA ASN A 684 -32.29 18.70 9.63
C ASN A 684 -33.45 17.70 9.49
N TYR A 685 -33.43 16.61 10.25
CA TYR A 685 -34.49 15.60 10.27
C TYR A 685 -35.82 16.20 10.78
N GLU A 686 -35.80 16.94 11.89
CA GLU A 686 -36.98 17.61 12.43
C GLU A 686 -37.51 18.72 11.51
N ALA A 687 -36.62 19.44 10.83
CA ALA A 687 -37.02 20.43 9.83
C ALA A 687 -37.77 19.78 8.65
N GLN A 688 -37.25 18.65 8.13
CA GLN A 688 -37.94 17.91 7.06
C GLN A 688 -39.27 17.31 7.52
N LYS A 689 -39.36 16.86 8.78
CA LYS A 689 -40.61 16.40 9.39
C LYS A 689 -41.68 17.48 9.38
N SER A 690 -41.30 18.68 9.80
CA SER A 690 -42.19 19.84 9.91
C SER A 690 -42.72 20.26 8.53
N SER A 691 -41.88 20.25 7.49
CA SER A 691 -42.30 20.58 6.13
C SER A 691 -43.22 19.51 5.50
N GLN A 692 -43.13 18.24 5.89
CA GLN A 692 -44.08 17.21 5.44
C GLN A 692 -45.44 17.33 6.13
N SER A 693 -45.47 17.75 7.41
CA SER A 693 -46.74 17.99 8.12
C SER A 693 -47.51 19.19 7.57
N GLU A 694 -46.82 20.27 7.16
CA GLU A 694 -47.47 21.46 6.59
C GLU A 694 -48.13 21.18 5.22
N HIS A 695 -47.49 20.37 4.36
CA HIS A 695 -48.10 19.93 3.10
C HIS A 695 -49.31 19.01 3.31
N SER A 696 -49.28 18.13 4.32
CA SER A 696 -50.43 17.28 4.64
C SER A 696 -51.65 18.09 5.07
N THR A 697 -51.49 19.23 5.76
CA THR A 697 -52.62 20.10 6.12
C THR A 697 -53.18 20.88 4.94
N ALA A 698 -52.34 21.35 4.02
CA ALA A 698 -52.78 22.06 2.82
C ALA A 698 -53.50 21.14 1.82
N ASP A 699 -53.04 19.89 1.69
CA ASP A 699 -53.70 18.87 0.86
C ASP A 699 -55.06 18.46 1.48
N ILE A 700 -55.16 18.39 2.81
CA ILE A 700 -56.43 18.15 3.52
C ILE A 700 -57.39 19.35 3.37
N GLU A 701 -56.90 20.60 3.43
CA GLU A 701 -57.72 21.79 3.19
C GLU A 701 -58.19 21.88 1.73
N ALA A 702 -57.34 21.52 0.75
CA ALA A 702 -57.72 21.46 -0.66
C ALA A 702 -58.73 20.34 -0.96
N ASP A 703 -58.57 19.17 -0.33
CA ASP A 703 -59.53 18.06 -0.44
C ASP A 703 -60.86 18.38 0.29
N LEU A 704 -60.83 19.17 1.36
CA LEU A 704 -62.04 19.67 2.04
C LEU A 704 -62.74 20.77 1.24
N GLU A 705 -62.01 21.66 0.56
CA GLU A 705 -62.60 22.63 -0.38
C GLU A 705 -63.22 21.96 -1.61
N LEU A 706 -62.64 20.86 -2.11
CA LEU A 706 -63.23 20.07 -3.19
C LEU A 706 -64.42 19.19 -2.75
N ALA A 707 -64.49 18.83 -1.47
CA ALA A 707 -65.59 18.03 -0.92
C ALA A 707 -66.79 18.88 -0.44
N TYR A 708 -66.58 20.17 -0.15
CA TYR A 708 -67.61 21.07 0.38
C TYR A 708 -67.77 22.39 -0.39
N GLY A 709 -67.10 22.55 -1.53
CA GLY A 709 -67.22 23.68 -2.46
C GLY A 709 -68.10 23.40 -3.67
#